data_AF-A0A5P2WZ55-F1
#
_entry.id   AF-A0A5P2WZ55-F1
#
_cell.length_a   1.000
_cell.length_b   1.000
_cell.length_c   1.000
_cell.angle_alpha   90.00
_cell.angle_beta   90.00
_cell.angle_gamma   90.00
#
_symmetry.space_group_name_H-M   'P 1'
#
loop_
_entity.id
_entity.type
_entity.pdbx_description
1 polymer ?
#
loop_
_entity_poly.entity_id
_entity_poly.type
_entity_poly.pdbx_seq_one_letter_code
_entity_poly.pdbx_strand_id
1 'polypeptide(L)'
;MTLMRLTLNTLYLFEEEEAGSTRLGLYVRVLDNSGNQVDEFRWNRRNGEVEDNFQYPLDGDQEYPSVLVFDIGGVPGGIGRLNVKAYTDNDERWPDEGHHENFLGEAEVVFDTREPSQLGQVLLGPTTTDNGHTGYAVTGLLETVPPRGFRHVRLVFRDVVVFDDENSDFTHMGFYVRAFAPAQGDAEAIDRELLRWNNNGDRVFDEALFPLASATPSPVTTLAVGGPTRIWVEAYTHDDEAWPSGGAYENHLGRAMITIDPGDLDTLGRHVIGPTQTDQTHNGFLVTMSSELLPPDATPNLEITGVEVTQATQHFTPPAGGTPHALAAGKATLVRVYLDSGIDPREGGGTVDGVVGTLSLNGGSFTVPSLNPITARPSALVDRGQIGHTLNFLIPADRVTAGTAKILVQAEVAGTMSNPMEVTADFRATRPVTIWMVRVSTPTVPAISAARYRAVADTLPLRYPIADTGGVVYYTVPGLTEIHTTRDLTDEGEQGDFIDDLEDIQEDHGNDDQLLYAMLDLAVPMSVGGKARYDDHVAFGYERVTTFAHEVGHLMGLRHAPCGGPENVDEEFTPPDGRIGEVGVEPLTRRVHPATTGDLMSYCDLNTRWMSGYHWLRLLSALSVRAEQAEAAPPEGPAHGTVPAVHTSTSRPFPGEYVRVRGRITRSGTVRWSPGLRTFRKPSPPRTVPGPTYTVSVEDAAGQVLAGSPTAVVFDSPEQQEALFGARLPYTPRAHRVVLRRDGTELGAMVVPSGPPQFALSAPLSTPEIDTDGVLHLRWQRLDVGEPEPRPAYTYYVRFTNADGTFAPRPGVNLTGTAFDLDLRTMPGHRRCVAQVIATNGYHTSYVQTPVFALPPRPPQVLAGDTDGPLLHAQGSSPQYGPITGADVAWLVDGRAAATGVSFDARSTGSGAHAIAVRVTDPDGLHTTSPLGTFDGTDGRRLPVPPGQ
;
A
#
# COMPACT_ATOMS: atom_id res chain seq x y z
N MET A 1 -60.87 6.17 8.41
CA MET A 1 -60.22 6.22 9.74
C MET A 1 -59.78 7.65 9.93
N THR A 2 -60.26 8.29 10.98
CA THR A 2 -59.84 9.64 11.34
C THR A 2 -59.04 9.49 12.62
N LEU A 3 -57.72 9.51 12.51
CA LEU A 3 -56.85 9.42 13.67
C LEU A 3 -56.92 10.73 14.44
N MET A 4 -57.11 10.62 15.75
CA MET A 4 -57.20 11.75 16.68
C MET A 4 -55.98 11.76 17.60
N ARG A 5 -55.60 12.94 18.06
CA ARG A 5 -54.59 13.15 19.09
C ARG A 5 -55.20 13.94 20.24
N LEU A 6 -55.03 13.44 21.47
CA LEU A 6 -55.36 14.15 22.70
C LEU A 6 -54.09 14.37 23.50
N THR A 7 -53.73 15.62 23.74
CA THR A 7 -52.60 16.02 24.60
C THR A 7 -53.13 16.56 25.92
N LEU A 8 -52.88 15.86 27.02
CA LEU A 8 -53.25 16.28 28.37
C LEU A 8 -52.14 17.14 28.97
N ASN A 9 -52.49 18.32 29.46
CA ASN A 9 -51.51 19.34 29.85
C ASN A 9 -51.37 19.41 31.36
N THR A 10 -52.47 19.68 32.06
CA THR A 10 -52.43 20.08 33.47
C THR A 10 -53.65 19.56 34.22
N LEU A 11 -53.39 18.95 35.37
CA LEU A 11 -54.36 18.68 36.42
C LEU A 11 -54.37 19.86 37.38
N TYR A 12 -55.55 20.43 37.60
CA TYR A 12 -55.84 21.41 38.64
C TYR A 12 -56.55 20.66 39.76
N LEU A 13 -55.86 20.43 40.87
CA LEU A 13 -56.45 19.81 42.05
C LEU A 13 -56.92 20.92 42.98
N PHE A 14 -58.23 21.00 43.22
CA PHE A 14 -58.80 22.02 44.09
C PHE A 14 -58.84 21.51 45.54
N GLU A 15 -59.36 20.29 45.75
CA GLU A 15 -59.45 19.64 47.06
C GLU A 15 -59.27 18.11 46.93
N GLU A 16 -58.44 17.52 47.80
CA GLU A 16 -58.17 16.06 47.87
C GLU A 16 -58.93 15.30 48.97
N GLU A 17 -59.60 16.05 49.84
CA GLU A 17 -60.52 15.62 50.91
C GLU A 17 -59.93 14.87 52.11
N GLU A 18 -58.63 14.58 52.14
CA GLU A 18 -57.94 14.06 53.32
C GLU A 18 -57.19 15.15 54.09
N ALA A 19 -56.71 14.78 55.29
CA ALA A 19 -55.83 15.62 56.08
C ALA A 19 -54.45 14.96 56.19
N GLY A 20 -53.51 15.32 55.32
CA GLY A 20 -52.13 14.85 55.39
C GLY A 20 -51.51 14.56 54.04
N SER A 21 -50.74 13.47 53.97
CA SER A 21 -50.03 13.00 52.79
C SER A 21 -50.94 12.10 51.95
N THR A 22 -51.48 12.61 50.85
CA THR A 22 -52.48 11.90 50.03
C THR A 22 -51.93 11.50 48.67
N ARG A 23 -52.20 10.29 48.19
CA ARG A 23 -51.87 9.86 46.82
C ARG A 23 -53.11 9.86 45.95
N LEU A 24 -52.93 10.07 44.65
CA LEU A 24 -54.02 10.22 43.69
C LEU A 24 -53.84 9.24 42.52
N GLY A 25 -54.92 8.60 42.08
CA GLY A 25 -55.00 7.88 40.82
C GLY A 25 -55.95 8.60 39.86
N LEU A 26 -55.43 9.16 38.77
CA LEU A 26 -56.19 9.83 37.70
C LEU A 26 -56.31 8.91 36.49
N TYR A 27 -57.52 8.77 35.95
CA TYR A 27 -57.81 7.93 34.80
C TYR A 27 -58.61 8.72 33.77
N VAL A 28 -58.04 8.93 32.58
CA VAL A 28 -58.72 9.56 31.43
C VAL A 28 -58.94 8.49 30.36
N ARG A 29 -60.19 8.12 30.12
CA ARG A 29 -60.58 7.14 29.10
C ARG A 29 -61.12 7.81 27.86
N VAL A 30 -60.70 7.29 26.71
CA VAL A 30 -61.26 7.65 25.41
C VAL A 30 -62.25 6.57 25.01
N LEU A 31 -63.50 6.95 24.79
CA LEU A 31 -64.58 6.05 24.41
C LEU A 31 -65.07 6.34 22.99
N ASP A 32 -65.36 5.28 22.24
CA ASP A 32 -66.06 5.37 20.95
C ASP A 32 -67.55 5.69 21.13
N ASN A 33 -68.27 5.90 20.01
CA ASN A 33 -69.71 6.19 20.03
C ASN A 33 -70.55 5.08 20.69
N SER A 34 -70.07 3.83 20.65
CA SER A 34 -70.71 2.66 21.25
C SER A 34 -70.41 2.52 22.75
N GLY A 35 -69.54 3.37 23.30
CA GLY A 35 -69.09 3.32 24.69
C GLY A 35 -67.93 2.35 24.93
N ASN A 36 -67.31 1.79 23.89
CA ASN A 36 -66.11 0.96 24.06
C ASN A 36 -64.91 1.85 24.30
N GLN A 37 -64.04 1.45 25.23
CA GLN A 37 -62.76 2.11 25.45
C GLN A 37 -61.81 1.83 24.29
N VAL A 38 -61.26 2.89 23.70
CA VAL A 38 -60.27 2.81 22.60
C VAL A 38 -58.87 3.21 23.03
N ASP A 39 -58.74 4.03 24.08
CA ASP A 39 -57.46 4.39 24.69
C ASP A 39 -57.65 4.85 26.15
N GLU A 40 -56.57 4.88 26.93
CA GLU A 40 -56.59 5.34 28.33
C GLU A 40 -55.26 5.97 28.73
N PHE A 41 -55.34 7.11 29.41
CA PHE A 41 -54.24 7.73 30.14
C PHE A 41 -54.44 7.50 31.64
N ARG A 42 -53.33 7.26 32.33
CA ARG A 42 -53.28 7.06 33.78
C ARG A 42 -52.21 7.96 34.36
N TRP A 43 -52.42 8.48 35.56
CA TRP A 43 -51.42 9.30 36.22
C TRP A 43 -51.57 9.23 37.73
N ASN A 44 -50.45 9.06 38.43
CA ASN A 44 -50.45 9.02 39.90
C ASN A 44 -49.28 9.79 40.54
N ARG A 45 -48.73 10.77 39.82
CA ARG A 45 -47.55 11.56 40.25
C ARG A 45 -46.35 10.69 40.65
N ARG A 46 -46.12 9.52 40.02
CA ARG A 46 -45.06 8.57 40.38
C ARG A 46 -45.11 8.15 41.85
N ASN A 47 -46.31 7.91 42.38
CA ASN A 47 -46.62 7.63 43.79
C ASN A 47 -46.34 8.80 44.76
N GLY A 48 -46.05 9.99 44.26
CA GLY A 48 -45.85 11.18 45.08
C GLY A 48 -47.15 11.74 45.64
N GLU A 49 -47.06 12.42 46.77
CA GLU A 49 -48.24 13.03 47.43
C GLU A 49 -48.82 14.17 46.59
N VAL A 50 -50.12 14.42 46.66
CA VAL A 50 -50.76 15.59 46.05
C VAL A 50 -51.21 16.57 47.12
N GLU A 51 -51.36 17.83 46.74
CA GLU A 51 -51.70 18.95 47.61
C GLU A 51 -52.90 19.71 47.03
N ASP A 52 -53.76 20.18 47.91
CA ASP A 52 -54.86 21.08 47.59
C ASP A 52 -54.39 22.35 46.87
N ASN A 53 -55.26 22.87 45.99
CA ASN A 53 -55.05 24.11 45.24
C ASN A 53 -53.74 24.16 44.44
N PHE A 54 -53.27 23.00 43.98
CA PHE A 54 -52.02 22.87 43.23
C PHE A 54 -52.27 22.47 41.77
N GLN A 55 -51.29 22.76 40.92
CA GLN A 55 -51.30 22.40 39.51
C GLN A 55 -50.19 21.41 39.21
N TYR A 56 -50.56 20.28 38.61
CA TYR A 56 -49.63 19.23 38.24
C TYR A 56 -49.54 19.12 36.72
N PRO A 57 -48.33 19.19 36.16
CA PRO A 57 -48.15 18.88 34.75
C PRO A 57 -48.33 17.37 34.56
N LEU A 58 -49.04 16.98 33.51
CA LEU A 58 -49.37 15.58 33.24
C LEU A 58 -48.32 14.87 32.37
N ASP A 59 -47.30 15.58 31.90
CA ASP A 59 -46.20 15.07 31.07
C ASP A 59 -45.11 14.31 31.86
N GLY A 60 -45.18 14.31 33.20
CA GLY A 60 -44.16 13.76 34.08
C GLY A 60 -44.15 12.24 34.21
N ASP A 61 -45.23 11.54 33.82
CA ASP A 61 -45.30 10.07 33.86
C ASP A 61 -45.08 9.51 32.45
N GLN A 62 -43.87 9.03 32.19
CA GLN A 62 -43.52 8.51 30.88
C GLN A 62 -43.99 7.07 30.66
N GLU A 63 -44.42 6.35 31.70
CA GLU A 63 -45.02 5.03 31.51
C GLU A 63 -46.40 5.15 30.83
N TYR A 64 -47.14 6.20 31.19
CA TYR A 64 -48.44 6.55 30.65
C TYR A 64 -48.40 7.95 30.03
N PRO A 65 -47.98 8.11 28.77
CA PRO A 65 -47.74 9.42 28.19
C PRO A 65 -49.05 10.23 28.09
N SER A 66 -48.95 11.52 28.38
CA SER A 66 -50.07 12.46 28.32
C SER A 66 -50.60 12.71 26.90
N VAL A 67 -49.93 12.19 25.88
CA VAL A 67 -50.35 12.22 24.48
C VAL A 67 -50.96 10.87 24.10
N LEU A 68 -52.28 10.85 23.97
CA LEU A 68 -53.04 9.70 23.46
C LEU A 68 -53.30 9.87 21.96
N VAL A 69 -53.19 8.77 21.22
CA VAL A 69 -53.39 8.72 19.77
C VAL A 69 -54.30 7.55 19.47
N PHE A 70 -55.48 7.82 18.95
CA PHE A 70 -56.56 6.85 18.88
C PHE A 70 -57.45 7.04 17.65
N ASP A 71 -58.15 5.97 17.27
CA ASP A 71 -59.24 5.99 16.28
C ASP A 71 -60.54 5.61 16.99
N ILE A 72 -61.53 6.50 16.93
CA ILE A 72 -62.87 6.25 17.51
C ILE A 72 -63.79 5.48 16.56
N GLY A 73 -63.32 5.12 15.36
CA GLY A 73 -64.07 4.36 14.37
C GLY A 73 -65.25 5.12 13.75
N GLY A 74 -65.64 4.73 12.54
CA GLY A 74 -66.77 5.33 11.80
C GLY A 74 -66.38 5.89 10.43
N VAL A 75 -67.23 5.64 9.42
CA VAL A 75 -67.00 6.09 8.03
C VAL A 75 -68.01 7.19 7.67
N PRO A 76 -67.56 8.40 7.29
CA PRO A 76 -66.49 9.21 7.85
C PRO A 76 -67.03 10.19 8.92
N GLY A 77 -66.32 10.26 10.05
CA GLY A 77 -66.60 11.20 11.15
C GLY A 77 -67.49 10.61 12.25
N GLY A 78 -66.92 10.54 13.46
CA GLY A 78 -67.50 9.87 14.62
C GLY A 78 -67.64 10.80 15.82
N ILE A 79 -68.57 10.43 16.71
CA ILE A 79 -68.77 11.00 18.04
C ILE A 79 -67.91 10.20 19.02
N GLY A 80 -67.04 10.87 19.76
CA GLY A 80 -66.25 10.28 20.84
C GLY A 80 -66.60 10.90 22.19
N ARG A 81 -66.20 10.22 23.27
CA ARG A 81 -66.32 10.74 24.63
C ARG A 81 -64.96 10.67 25.33
N LEU A 82 -64.62 11.73 26.05
CA LEU A 82 -63.51 11.76 26.99
C LEU A 82 -64.10 11.70 28.39
N ASN A 83 -63.80 10.63 29.11
CA ASN A 83 -64.26 10.41 30.47
C ASN A 83 -63.06 10.51 31.42
N VAL A 84 -63.19 11.23 32.52
CA VAL A 84 -62.15 11.32 33.54
C VAL A 84 -62.70 10.96 34.91
N LYS A 85 -61.93 10.17 35.67
CA LYS A 85 -62.16 9.83 37.07
C LYS A 85 -60.87 10.01 37.87
N ALA A 86 -60.98 10.41 39.13
CA ALA A 86 -59.85 10.38 40.04
C ALA A 86 -60.25 9.89 41.43
N TYR A 87 -59.33 9.22 42.10
CA TYR A 87 -59.50 8.63 43.42
C TYR A 87 -58.29 8.98 44.29
N THR A 88 -58.49 9.08 45.60
CA THR A 88 -57.41 9.34 46.57
C THR A 88 -57.41 8.30 47.69
N ASP A 89 -56.20 8.03 48.18
CA ASP A 89 -55.92 7.11 49.30
C ASP A 89 -54.51 7.42 49.85
N ASN A 90 -54.33 7.35 51.17
CA ASN A 90 -53.03 7.58 51.81
C ASN A 90 -52.04 6.40 51.68
N ASP A 91 -52.54 5.17 51.59
CA ASP A 91 -51.75 3.94 51.67
C ASP A 91 -51.65 3.24 50.30
N GLU A 92 -52.61 3.45 49.40
CA GLU A 92 -52.63 2.86 48.05
C GLU A 92 -51.76 3.64 47.05
N ARG A 93 -51.02 2.91 46.20
CA ARG A 93 -50.13 3.52 45.19
C ARG A 93 -50.91 3.98 43.94
N TRP A 94 -51.95 3.22 43.61
CA TRP A 94 -52.86 3.48 42.51
C TRP A 94 -54.30 3.39 43.01
N PRO A 95 -54.79 4.42 43.71
CA PRO A 95 -56.18 4.45 44.15
C PRO A 95 -57.08 4.34 42.91
N ASP A 96 -58.04 3.41 42.94
CA ASP A 96 -58.92 3.13 41.81
C ASP A 96 -60.36 2.86 42.27
N GLU A 97 -61.26 2.58 41.32
CA GLU A 97 -62.68 2.33 41.62
C GLU A 97 -62.93 1.16 42.60
N GLY A 98 -61.99 0.21 42.68
CA GLY A 98 -62.07 -0.95 43.57
C GLY A 98 -61.43 -0.74 44.95
N HIS A 99 -60.45 0.17 45.07
CA HIS A 99 -59.74 0.44 46.31
C HIS A 99 -59.33 1.92 46.41
N HIS A 100 -60.04 2.68 47.24
CA HIS A 100 -59.80 4.10 47.52
C HIS A 100 -60.43 4.53 48.85
N GLU A 101 -59.96 5.64 49.42
CA GLU A 101 -60.58 6.33 50.56
C GLU A 101 -61.64 7.32 50.08
N ASN A 102 -61.32 8.19 49.10
CA ASN A 102 -62.25 9.17 48.54
C ASN A 102 -62.32 9.13 47.01
N PHE A 103 -63.51 9.46 46.50
CA PHE A 103 -63.75 9.64 45.07
C PHE A 103 -63.83 11.13 44.72
N LEU A 104 -62.84 11.63 43.97
CA LEU A 104 -62.77 13.05 43.60
C LEU A 104 -63.71 13.45 42.47
N GLY A 105 -64.56 12.53 42.01
CA GLY A 105 -65.60 12.76 41.03
C GLY A 105 -65.22 12.41 39.58
N GLU A 106 -66.25 12.48 38.73
CA GLU A 106 -66.19 12.14 37.31
C GLU A 106 -66.65 13.31 36.44
N ALA A 107 -66.02 13.48 35.29
CA ALA A 107 -66.46 14.41 34.25
C ALA A 107 -66.39 13.76 32.87
N GLU A 108 -67.26 14.19 31.96
CA GLU A 108 -67.30 13.71 30.59
C GLU A 108 -67.43 14.88 29.60
N VAL A 109 -66.67 14.81 28.49
CA VAL A 109 -66.82 15.69 27.33
C VAL A 109 -67.11 14.85 26.10
N VAL A 110 -68.18 15.20 25.38
CA VAL A 110 -68.54 14.60 24.10
C VAL A 110 -68.02 15.50 22.97
N PHE A 111 -67.40 14.91 21.95
CA PHE A 111 -66.90 15.63 20.79
C PHE A 111 -67.29 14.95 19.47
N ASP A 112 -67.54 15.75 18.43
CA ASP A 112 -67.77 15.28 17.07
C ASP A 112 -66.63 15.72 16.15
N THR A 113 -65.94 14.74 15.58
CA THR A 113 -64.79 14.97 14.68
C THR A 113 -65.16 15.64 13.36
N ARG A 114 -66.47 15.74 13.04
CA ARG A 114 -67.00 16.44 11.86
C ARG A 114 -67.24 17.93 12.11
N GLU A 115 -67.20 18.37 13.36
CA GLU A 115 -67.46 19.74 13.77
C GLU A 115 -66.16 20.35 14.33
N PRO A 116 -65.31 21.00 13.50
CA PRO A 116 -64.00 21.51 13.94
C PRO A 116 -64.07 22.48 15.12
N SER A 117 -65.23 23.11 15.35
CA SER A 117 -65.47 23.99 16.51
C SER A 117 -65.52 23.28 17.86
N GLN A 118 -65.71 21.95 17.87
CA GLN A 118 -65.67 21.11 19.07
C GLN A 118 -64.28 20.50 19.32
N LEU A 119 -63.31 20.80 18.46
CA LEU A 119 -61.90 20.42 18.60
C LEU A 119 -61.11 21.62 19.14
N GLY A 120 -59.90 21.37 19.62
CA GLY A 120 -59.07 22.38 20.27
C GLY A 120 -58.97 22.13 21.78
N GLN A 121 -58.94 23.21 22.57
CA GLN A 121 -58.78 23.10 24.02
C GLN A 121 -59.97 22.38 24.66
N VAL A 122 -59.68 21.39 25.49
CA VAL A 122 -60.66 20.63 26.26
C VAL A 122 -60.43 20.86 27.75
N LEU A 123 -61.52 21.02 28.50
CA LEU A 123 -61.55 21.08 29.95
C LEU A 123 -62.45 19.95 30.46
N LEU A 124 -61.88 19.02 31.23
CA LEU A 124 -62.59 17.92 31.88
C LEU A 124 -62.74 18.27 33.36
N GLY A 125 -63.94 18.65 33.77
CA GLY A 125 -64.23 19.18 35.12
C GLY A 125 -64.57 20.69 35.11
N PRO A 126 -64.58 21.37 36.28
CA PRO A 126 -64.28 20.81 37.60
C PRO A 126 -65.28 19.73 38.02
N THR A 127 -64.81 18.72 38.74
CA THR A 127 -65.63 17.66 39.30
C THR A 127 -66.19 18.04 40.67
N THR A 128 -67.14 17.24 41.16
CA THR A 128 -67.62 17.29 42.55
C THR A 128 -67.25 15.98 43.22
N THR A 129 -66.61 16.08 44.37
CA THR A 129 -66.20 14.95 45.20
C THR A 129 -67.40 14.28 45.86
N ASP A 130 -67.21 13.12 46.49
CA ASP A 130 -68.26 12.41 47.24
C ASP A 130 -68.68 13.12 48.54
N ASN A 131 -67.84 14.01 49.10
CA ASN A 131 -68.22 14.90 50.21
C ASN A 131 -68.78 16.27 49.77
N GLY A 132 -68.89 16.52 48.45
CA GLY A 132 -69.58 17.68 47.89
C GLY A 132 -68.73 18.93 47.70
N HIS A 133 -67.41 18.80 47.76
CA HIS A 133 -66.44 19.86 47.48
C HIS A 133 -66.07 19.90 45.98
N THR A 134 -65.26 20.89 45.59
CA THR A 134 -64.75 20.97 44.20
C THR A 134 -63.52 20.07 44.11
N GLY A 135 -63.56 19.02 43.28
CA GLY A 135 -62.48 18.04 43.19
C GLY A 135 -61.33 18.52 42.33
N TYR A 136 -61.37 18.22 41.03
CA TYR A 136 -60.29 18.54 40.10
C TYR A 136 -60.78 18.94 38.70
N ALA A 137 -59.91 19.53 37.90
CA ALA A 137 -60.11 19.72 36.47
C ALA A 137 -58.85 19.36 35.68
N VAL A 138 -59.02 18.74 34.51
CA VAL A 138 -57.92 18.43 33.58
C VAL A 138 -58.07 19.27 32.32
N THR A 139 -56.97 19.90 31.89
CA THR A 139 -56.91 20.61 30.61
C THR A 139 -56.15 19.81 29.58
N GLY A 140 -56.58 19.89 28.32
CA GLY A 140 -55.89 19.25 27.20
C GLY A 140 -56.19 19.91 25.86
N LEU A 141 -55.62 19.34 24.80
CA LEU A 141 -55.81 19.74 23.40
C LEU A 141 -56.23 18.50 22.60
N LEU A 142 -57.39 18.56 21.95
CA LEU A 142 -57.92 17.51 21.09
C LEU A 142 -57.91 17.95 19.62
N GLU A 143 -57.24 17.19 18.76
CA GLU A 143 -57.05 17.56 17.36
C GLU A 143 -57.13 16.36 16.40
N THR A 144 -57.45 16.63 15.13
CA THR A 144 -57.36 15.63 14.06
C THR A 144 -55.93 15.51 13.57
N VAL A 145 -55.46 14.29 13.33
CA VAL A 145 -54.16 14.06 12.69
C VAL A 145 -54.37 14.01 11.17
N PRO A 146 -53.85 14.97 10.39
CA PRO A 146 -54.07 15.01 8.94
C PRO A 146 -53.37 13.82 8.25
N PRO A 147 -54.01 13.15 7.27
CA PRO A 147 -53.33 12.14 6.46
C PRO A 147 -52.27 12.81 5.59
N ARG A 148 -50.98 12.54 5.88
CA ARG A 148 -49.81 12.97 5.10
C ARG A 148 -49.06 11.74 4.63
N GLY A 149 -48.31 11.84 3.52
CA GLY A 149 -47.42 10.75 3.09
C GLY A 149 -46.36 10.43 4.16
N PHE A 150 -45.94 9.17 4.24
CA PHE A 150 -44.95 8.74 5.21
C PHE A 150 -43.61 9.47 5.05
N ARG A 151 -42.91 9.68 6.17
CA ARG A 151 -41.55 10.23 6.22
C ARG A 151 -40.63 9.22 6.88
N HIS A 152 -39.41 9.10 6.38
CA HIS A 152 -38.40 8.30 7.07
C HIS A 152 -37.87 9.08 8.28
N VAL A 153 -37.93 8.45 9.46
CA VAL A 153 -37.40 8.99 10.71
C VAL A 153 -36.29 8.07 11.19
N ARG A 154 -35.08 8.62 11.40
CA ARG A 154 -33.97 7.89 12.01
C ARG A 154 -33.99 8.06 13.52
N LEU A 155 -34.02 6.95 14.24
CA LEU A 155 -33.92 6.86 15.69
C LEU A 155 -32.53 6.34 16.06
N VAL A 156 -31.84 7.04 16.97
CA VAL A 156 -30.51 6.68 17.47
C VAL A 156 -30.57 6.55 18.98
N PHE A 157 -30.44 5.33 19.50
CA PHE A 157 -30.34 5.05 20.93
C PHE A 157 -28.86 5.02 21.32
N ARG A 158 -28.44 5.87 22.26
CA ARG A 158 -27.00 6.00 22.58
C ARG A 158 -26.61 5.23 23.82
N ASP A 159 -27.20 5.62 24.93
CA ASP A 159 -26.77 5.18 26.25
C ASP A 159 -27.99 4.88 27.11
N VAL A 160 -27.88 3.83 27.93
CA VAL A 160 -28.78 3.54 29.05
C VAL A 160 -28.04 3.82 30.36
N VAL A 161 -28.66 4.62 31.22
CA VAL A 161 -28.21 4.87 32.59
C VAL A 161 -29.05 4.00 33.50
N VAL A 162 -28.42 3.13 34.27
CA VAL A 162 -29.08 2.34 35.32
C VAL A 162 -28.87 3.08 36.63
N PHE A 163 -29.95 3.41 37.33
CA PHE A 163 -29.89 4.10 38.62
C PHE A 163 -29.89 3.09 39.75
N ASP A 164 -30.85 2.17 39.76
CA ASP A 164 -31.03 1.13 40.77
C ASP A 164 -31.57 -0.13 40.08
N ASP A 165 -30.86 -1.24 40.22
CA ASP A 165 -31.27 -2.56 39.70
C ASP A 165 -32.09 -3.39 40.71
N GLU A 166 -32.35 -2.80 41.88
CA GLU A 166 -33.03 -3.34 43.05
C GLU A 166 -32.38 -4.57 43.66
N ASN A 167 -31.10 -4.76 43.37
CA ASN A 167 -30.28 -5.76 44.01
C ASN A 167 -29.07 -5.10 44.71
N SER A 168 -28.54 -5.78 45.72
CA SER A 168 -27.38 -5.30 46.48
C SER A 168 -26.04 -5.65 45.82
N ASP A 169 -26.05 -6.42 44.72
CA ASP A 169 -24.91 -6.86 43.94
C ASP A 169 -25.18 -6.82 42.43
N PHE A 170 -24.15 -7.09 41.62
CA PHE A 170 -24.23 -7.02 40.16
C PHE A 170 -25.28 -8.00 39.59
N THR A 171 -26.23 -7.53 38.80
CA THR A 171 -27.26 -8.38 38.16
C THR A 171 -27.15 -8.41 36.62
N HIS A 172 -27.78 -9.37 35.95
CA HIS A 172 -27.94 -9.30 34.48
C HIS A 172 -29.17 -8.46 34.12
N MET A 173 -29.13 -7.77 32.99
CA MET A 173 -30.22 -6.90 32.52
C MET A 173 -30.64 -7.27 31.10
N GLY A 174 -31.95 -7.30 30.85
CA GLY A 174 -32.53 -7.36 29.51
C GLY A 174 -33.27 -6.06 29.21
N PHE A 175 -32.78 -5.30 28.23
CA PHE A 175 -33.36 -4.04 27.76
C PHE A 175 -34.02 -4.21 26.39
N TYR A 176 -35.24 -3.70 26.24
CA TYR A 176 -36.05 -3.87 25.03
C TYR A 176 -36.63 -2.54 24.57
N VAL A 177 -36.64 -2.34 23.25
CA VAL A 177 -37.27 -1.17 22.61
C VAL A 177 -38.26 -1.64 21.57
N ARG A 178 -39.49 -1.12 21.61
CA ARG A 178 -40.57 -1.44 20.66
C ARG A 178 -41.19 -0.18 20.08
N ALA A 179 -41.69 -0.29 18.86
CA ALA A 179 -42.44 0.78 18.20
C ALA A 179 -43.84 0.32 17.83
N PHE A 180 -44.81 1.22 18.04
CA PHE A 180 -46.22 1.00 17.75
C PHE A 180 -46.82 2.20 17.02
N ALA A 181 -47.46 1.97 15.87
CA ALA A 181 -48.21 2.98 15.13
C ALA A 181 -49.31 2.34 14.28
N PRO A 182 -50.50 2.95 14.18
CA PRO A 182 -51.51 2.52 13.22
C PRO A 182 -51.08 2.83 11.77
N ALA A 183 -51.67 2.14 10.80
CA ALA A 183 -51.45 2.45 9.38
C ALA A 183 -52.02 3.83 9.03
N GLN A 184 -51.23 4.68 8.37
CA GLN A 184 -51.63 6.07 8.06
C GLN A 184 -50.87 6.60 6.84
N GLY A 185 -51.58 7.24 5.90
CA GLY A 185 -50.96 8.04 4.83
C GLY A 185 -49.89 7.28 4.00
N ASP A 186 -50.29 6.14 3.46
CA ASP A 186 -49.45 5.17 2.73
C ASP A 186 -48.38 4.43 3.56
N ALA A 187 -48.23 4.73 4.86
CA ALA A 187 -47.43 3.90 5.79
C ALA A 187 -48.22 2.68 6.27
N GLU A 188 -47.56 1.52 6.36
CA GLU A 188 -48.08 0.33 7.04
C GLU A 188 -48.13 0.52 8.56
N ALA A 189 -48.94 -0.29 9.25
CA ALA A 189 -48.95 -0.32 10.71
C ALA A 189 -47.60 -0.82 11.25
N ILE A 190 -47.14 -0.23 12.35
CA ILE A 190 -45.91 -0.61 13.05
C ILE A 190 -46.32 -1.32 14.34
N ASP A 191 -45.88 -2.56 14.51
CA ASP A 191 -45.92 -3.30 15.76
C ASP A 191 -44.72 -4.24 15.76
N ARG A 192 -43.57 -3.74 16.23
CA ARG A 192 -42.32 -4.52 16.22
C ARG A 192 -41.32 -4.05 17.27
N GLU A 193 -40.48 -5.00 17.68
CA GLU A 193 -39.25 -4.72 18.41
C GLU A 193 -38.22 -4.05 17.49
N LEU A 194 -37.62 -2.96 17.97
CA LEU A 194 -36.60 -2.20 17.25
C LEU A 194 -35.19 -2.69 17.57
N LEU A 195 -34.94 -2.94 18.85
CA LEU A 195 -33.69 -3.49 19.35
C LEU A 195 -33.88 -4.15 20.71
N ARG A 196 -32.90 -4.97 21.07
CA ARG A 196 -32.69 -5.50 22.41
C ARG A 196 -31.21 -5.38 22.80
N TRP A 197 -30.94 -5.30 24.10
CA TRP A 197 -29.59 -5.18 24.64
C TRP A 197 -29.49 -5.88 25.99
N ASN A 198 -28.37 -6.54 26.27
CA ASN A 198 -28.11 -7.22 27.54
C ASN A 198 -26.65 -7.09 28.01
N ASN A 199 -25.96 -6.03 27.59
CA ASN A 199 -24.54 -5.81 27.85
C ASN A 199 -23.61 -6.97 27.42
N ASN A 200 -23.87 -7.61 26.27
CA ASN A 200 -23.16 -8.81 25.79
C ASN A 200 -23.22 -10.01 26.76
N GLY A 201 -24.17 -10.02 27.70
CA GLY A 201 -24.29 -11.02 28.76
C GLY A 201 -23.49 -10.69 30.01
N ASP A 202 -22.75 -9.58 30.04
CA ASP A 202 -22.09 -9.10 31.26
C ASP A 202 -23.13 -8.49 32.23
N ARG A 203 -22.81 -8.47 33.51
CA ARG A 203 -23.67 -7.88 34.55
C ARG A 203 -23.65 -6.34 34.47
N VAL A 204 -24.73 -5.71 34.91
CA VAL A 204 -24.84 -4.25 35.11
C VAL A 204 -24.65 -3.91 36.60
N PHE A 205 -24.59 -2.62 36.91
CA PHE A 205 -24.54 -2.11 38.28
C PHE A 205 -25.18 -0.73 38.34
N ASP A 206 -25.59 -0.36 39.55
CA ASP A 206 -26.22 0.92 39.89
C ASP A 206 -25.36 2.14 39.52
N GLU A 207 -26.05 3.26 39.34
CA GLU A 207 -25.49 4.59 39.03
C GLU A 207 -24.50 4.61 37.84
N ALA A 208 -24.71 3.75 36.85
CA ALA A 208 -23.78 3.55 35.75
C ALA A 208 -24.40 3.80 34.36
N LEU A 209 -23.55 4.23 33.43
CA LEU A 209 -23.90 4.45 32.03
C LEU A 209 -23.34 3.34 31.16
N PHE A 210 -24.20 2.71 30.36
CA PHE A 210 -23.84 1.67 29.42
C PHE A 210 -24.16 2.09 27.98
N PRO A 211 -23.19 1.98 27.05
CA PRO A 211 -23.43 2.28 25.66
C PRO A 211 -24.26 1.16 24.99
N LEU A 212 -25.27 1.55 24.22
CA LEU A 212 -26.11 0.63 23.44
C LEU A 212 -25.48 0.20 22.12
N ALA A 213 -24.17 0.43 21.93
CA ALA A 213 -23.43 0.11 20.70
C ALA A 213 -23.50 -1.38 20.31
N SER A 214 -23.65 -2.28 21.29
CA SER A 214 -23.81 -3.73 21.08
C SER A 214 -25.27 -4.20 20.93
N ALA A 215 -26.23 -3.28 20.92
CA ALA A 215 -27.64 -3.64 20.75
C ALA A 215 -27.89 -4.31 19.40
N THR A 216 -28.73 -5.34 19.39
CA THR A 216 -29.06 -6.09 18.18
C THR A 216 -30.53 -5.88 17.81
N PRO A 217 -30.86 -5.65 16.52
CA PRO A 217 -29.96 -5.63 15.35
C PRO A 217 -29.00 -4.43 15.24
N SER A 218 -29.40 -3.22 15.67
CA SER A 218 -28.54 -2.03 15.75
C SER A 218 -29.20 -0.94 16.60
N PRO A 219 -28.44 -0.13 17.36
CA PRO A 219 -28.97 1.03 18.09
C PRO A 219 -29.42 2.19 17.20
N VAL A 220 -29.16 2.13 15.89
CA VAL A 220 -29.68 3.08 14.90
C VAL A 220 -30.76 2.36 14.11
N THR A 221 -31.99 2.88 14.06
CA THR A 221 -33.09 2.30 13.29
C THR A 221 -33.82 3.36 12.49
N THR A 222 -34.35 2.99 11.32
CA THR A 222 -35.12 3.90 10.46
C THR A 222 -36.54 3.37 10.34
N LEU A 223 -37.52 4.25 10.61
CA LEU A 223 -38.94 3.95 10.52
C LEU A 223 -39.59 4.78 9.41
N ALA A 224 -40.43 4.15 8.59
CA ALA A 224 -41.36 4.84 7.72
C ALA A 224 -42.58 5.24 8.56
N VAL A 225 -42.67 6.53 8.91
CA VAL A 225 -43.65 7.04 9.86
C VAL A 225 -44.70 7.87 9.13
N GLY A 226 -45.96 7.45 9.19
CA GLY A 226 -47.11 8.13 8.60
C GLY A 226 -47.83 9.14 9.51
N GLY A 227 -47.47 9.17 10.79
CA GLY A 227 -48.07 9.99 11.83
C GLY A 227 -47.50 9.64 13.21
N PRO A 228 -48.18 9.98 14.32
CA PRO A 228 -47.67 9.71 15.67
C PRO A 228 -47.32 8.23 15.90
N THR A 229 -46.07 7.96 16.28
CA THR A 229 -45.52 6.63 16.54
C THR A 229 -45.02 6.55 17.97
N ARG A 230 -45.52 5.58 18.73
CA ARG A 230 -45.11 5.35 20.12
C ARG A 230 -43.82 4.52 20.14
N ILE A 231 -42.81 5.01 20.84
CA ILE A 231 -41.55 4.31 21.13
C ILE A 231 -41.57 3.95 22.61
N TRP A 232 -41.60 2.66 22.88
CA TRP A 232 -41.65 2.05 24.20
C TRP A 232 -40.26 1.51 24.54
N VAL A 233 -39.77 1.80 25.75
CA VAL A 233 -38.60 1.15 26.36
C VAL A 233 -38.96 0.45 27.67
N GLU A 234 -38.40 -0.72 27.92
CA GLU A 234 -38.59 -1.50 29.17
C GLU A 234 -37.34 -2.31 29.51
N ALA A 235 -37.14 -2.63 30.79
CA ALA A 235 -36.05 -3.47 31.23
C ALA A 235 -36.39 -4.37 32.41
N TYR A 236 -35.68 -5.48 32.49
CA TYR A 236 -35.84 -6.54 33.50
C TYR A 236 -34.47 -6.98 33.99
N THR A 237 -34.37 -7.40 35.25
CA THR A 237 -33.13 -7.92 35.85
C THR A 237 -33.31 -9.31 36.45
N HIS A 238 -32.20 -10.07 36.48
CA HIS A 238 -32.11 -11.39 37.09
C HIS A 238 -30.63 -11.74 37.37
N ASP A 239 -30.34 -12.30 38.54
CA ASP A 239 -28.96 -12.62 38.96
C ASP A 239 -28.31 -13.77 38.18
N ASP A 240 -29.10 -14.75 37.74
CA ASP A 240 -28.61 -16.00 37.14
C ASP A 240 -28.92 -16.11 35.63
N GLU A 241 -29.87 -15.33 35.11
CA GLU A 241 -30.28 -15.38 33.71
C GLU A 241 -29.66 -14.23 32.91
N ALA A 242 -28.75 -14.56 31.99
CA ALA A 242 -28.07 -13.56 31.14
C ALA A 242 -29.00 -12.79 30.18
N TRP A 243 -30.28 -13.18 30.08
CA TRP A 243 -31.28 -12.52 29.25
C TRP A 243 -32.66 -12.42 29.94
N PRO A 244 -32.78 -11.62 31.01
CA PRO A 244 -34.06 -11.42 31.70
C PRO A 244 -35.12 -10.83 30.75
N SER A 245 -36.38 -11.20 30.94
CA SER A 245 -37.50 -10.76 30.12
C SER A 245 -38.79 -10.73 30.92
N GLY A 246 -39.87 -10.14 30.40
CA GLY A 246 -41.17 -10.13 31.10
C GLY A 246 -41.78 -11.52 31.41
N GLY A 247 -41.22 -12.61 30.87
CA GLY A 247 -41.60 -13.98 31.22
C GLY A 247 -40.68 -14.66 32.25
N ALA A 248 -39.50 -14.08 32.53
CA ALA A 248 -38.49 -14.59 33.45
C ALA A 248 -37.60 -13.44 33.94
N TYR A 249 -37.91 -12.93 35.14
CA TYR A 249 -37.21 -11.82 35.80
C TYR A 249 -37.38 -11.90 37.32
N GLU A 250 -36.46 -11.28 38.05
CA GLU A 250 -36.55 -11.08 39.50
C GLU A 250 -37.11 -9.70 39.82
N ASN A 251 -36.56 -8.65 39.20
CA ASN A 251 -37.08 -7.28 39.33
C ASN A 251 -37.42 -6.68 37.95
N HIS A 252 -38.50 -5.88 37.89
CA HIS A 252 -38.86 -5.08 36.73
C HIS A 252 -38.36 -3.65 36.94
N LEU A 253 -37.41 -3.21 36.11
CA LEU A 253 -36.82 -1.87 36.21
C LEU A 253 -37.72 -0.76 35.65
N GLY A 254 -38.95 -1.09 35.28
CA GLY A 254 -39.95 -0.15 34.82
C GLY A 254 -39.98 0.03 33.30
N ARG A 255 -40.85 0.96 32.90
CA ARG A 255 -41.20 1.25 31.52
C ARG A 255 -41.31 2.74 31.29
N ALA A 256 -40.95 3.18 30.09
CA ALA A 256 -41.24 4.53 29.63
C ALA A 256 -41.55 4.54 28.14
N MET A 257 -42.28 5.56 27.70
CA MET A 257 -42.77 5.71 26.34
C MET A 257 -42.70 7.17 25.91
N ILE A 258 -42.39 7.37 24.62
CA ILE A 258 -42.42 8.67 23.96
C ILE A 258 -43.17 8.56 22.63
N THR A 259 -43.80 9.65 22.19
CA THR A 259 -44.42 9.72 20.86
C THR A 259 -43.55 10.52 19.91
N ILE A 260 -43.28 9.98 18.73
CA ILE A 260 -42.55 10.61 17.64
C ILE A 260 -43.50 10.82 16.46
N ASP A 261 -43.71 12.06 16.03
CA ASP A 261 -44.54 12.41 14.88
C ASP A 261 -43.75 13.31 13.90
N PRO A 262 -43.47 12.86 12.66
CA PRO A 262 -42.79 13.68 11.65
C PRO A 262 -43.57 14.94 11.24
N GLY A 263 -44.87 15.01 11.54
CA GLY A 263 -45.71 16.19 11.35
C GLY A 263 -45.58 17.25 12.43
N ASP A 264 -44.96 16.91 13.56
CA ASP A 264 -44.79 17.73 14.75
C ASP A 264 -43.30 17.81 15.13
N LEU A 265 -42.66 18.92 14.76
CA LEU A 265 -41.22 19.09 14.90
C LEU A 265 -40.74 19.06 16.36
N ASP A 266 -41.62 19.35 17.33
CA ASP A 266 -41.29 19.33 18.75
C ASP A 266 -41.08 17.90 19.28
N THR A 267 -41.57 16.90 18.55
CA THR A 267 -41.33 15.47 18.84
C THR A 267 -40.02 14.94 18.23
N LEU A 268 -39.24 15.80 17.55
CA LEU A 268 -37.97 15.46 16.92
C LEU A 268 -36.78 16.03 17.71
N GLY A 269 -35.58 15.53 17.43
CA GLY A 269 -34.35 15.96 18.09
C GLY A 269 -33.93 15.00 19.19
N ARG A 270 -33.28 15.51 20.24
CA ARG A 270 -32.74 14.69 21.33
C ARG A 270 -33.79 14.50 22.43
N HIS A 271 -33.96 13.25 22.84
CA HIS A 271 -34.94 12.81 23.82
C HIS A 271 -34.28 12.07 24.98
N VAL A 272 -34.91 12.20 26.14
CA VAL A 272 -34.58 11.47 27.36
C VAL A 272 -35.82 10.67 27.75
N ILE A 273 -35.69 9.35 27.76
CA ILE A 273 -36.77 8.41 28.06
C ILE A 273 -36.46 7.78 29.42
N GLY A 274 -37.18 8.18 30.46
CA GLY A 274 -36.94 7.89 31.88
C GLY A 274 -36.67 9.16 32.71
N PRO A 275 -36.24 9.03 33.97
CA PRO A 275 -36.04 7.76 34.68
C PRO A 275 -37.35 7.01 34.87
N THR A 276 -37.31 5.70 34.64
CA THR A 276 -38.40 4.78 34.98
C THR A 276 -38.46 4.56 36.49
N GLN A 277 -39.57 4.00 36.97
CA GLN A 277 -39.72 3.53 38.34
C GLN A 277 -39.75 2.01 38.35
N THR A 278 -38.98 1.43 39.24
CA THR A 278 -38.91 -0.03 39.46
C THR A 278 -40.13 -0.53 40.24
N ASP A 279 -40.31 -1.85 40.36
CA ASP A 279 -41.44 -2.43 41.11
C ASP A 279 -41.35 -2.24 42.64
N GLN A 280 -40.15 -2.00 43.19
CA GLN A 280 -39.95 -1.58 44.60
C GLN A 280 -39.71 -0.06 44.77
N THR A 281 -40.08 0.75 43.78
CA THR A 281 -40.17 2.24 43.83
C THR A 281 -38.87 3.02 43.77
N HIS A 282 -37.75 2.37 43.47
CA HIS A 282 -36.50 3.03 43.15
C HIS A 282 -36.51 3.62 41.73
N ASN A 283 -35.49 4.43 41.40
CA ASN A 283 -35.30 4.87 40.02
C ASN A 283 -34.70 3.71 39.24
N GLY A 284 -35.35 3.27 38.16
CA GLY A 284 -34.86 2.16 37.35
C GLY A 284 -33.78 2.62 36.39
N PHE A 285 -34.16 2.97 35.17
CA PHE A 285 -33.21 3.36 34.13
C PHE A 285 -33.69 4.57 33.32
N LEU A 286 -32.77 5.17 32.58
CA LEU A 286 -33.04 6.24 31.62
C LEU A 286 -32.25 6.00 30.33
N VAL A 287 -32.86 6.33 29.19
CA VAL A 287 -32.27 6.14 27.86
C VAL A 287 -32.16 7.47 27.15
N THR A 288 -31.03 7.70 26.49
CA THR A 288 -30.89 8.83 25.57
C THR A 288 -31.12 8.39 24.13
N MET A 289 -32.05 9.05 23.46
CA MET A 289 -32.39 8.82 22.06
C MET A 289 -32.26 10.13 21.27
N SER A 290 -32.04 10.06 19.96
CA SER A 290 -32.40 11.16 19.06
C SER A 290 -33.26 10.68 17.91
N SER A 291 -34.23 11.47 17.50
CA SER A 291 -35.04 11.28 16.29
C SER A 291 -34.78 12.41 15.29
N GLU A 292 -34.64 12.09 14.02
CA GLU A 292 -34.48 13.08 12.96
C GLU A 292 -35.24 12.69 11.69
N LEU A 293 -35.76 13.70 10.99
CA LEU A 293 -36.37 13.55 9.69
C LEU A 293 -35.30 13.33 8.63
N LEU A 294 -35.41 12.24 7.88
CA LEU A 294 -34.62 12.05 6.68
C LEU A 294 -35.26 12.83 5.51
N PRO A 295 -34.46 13.41 4.61
CA PRO A 295 -34.96 14.01 3.37
C PRO A 295 -35.76 12.98 2.56
N PRO A 296 -36.77 13.41 1.77
CA PRO A 296 -37.58 12.49 0.96
C PRO A 296 -36.81 11.64 -0.06
N ASP A 297 -35.55 11.97 -0.36
CA ASP A 297 -34.58 11.14 -1.07
C ASP A 297 -33.20 11.50 -0.48
N ALA A 298 -32.44 10.53 0.02
CA ALA A 298 -31.16 10.81 0.68
C ALA A 298 -30.19 11.47 -0.31
N THR A 299 -29.92 12.77 -0.10
CA THR A 299 -28.83 13.45 -0.79
C THR A 299 -27.52 12.91 -0.22
N PRO A 300 -26.60 12.39 -1.06
CA PRO A 300 -25.37 11.78 -0.58
C PRO A 300 -24.49 12.78 0.14
N ASN A 301 -24.10 12.49 1.38
CA ASN A 301 -23.18 13.31 2.17
C ASN A 301 -21.75 12.74 2.06
N LEU A 302 -21.14 12.90 0.89
CA LEU A 302 -19.82 12.33 0.60
C LEU A 302 -18.75 12.87 1.56
N GLU A 303 -18.09 11.97 2.29
CA GLU A 303 -16.97 12.30 3.18
C GLU A 303 -15.68 11.63 2.70
N ILE A 304 -14.60 12.40 2.56
CA ILE A 304 -13.27 11.84 2.31
C ILE A 304 -12.71 11.34 3.63
N THR A 305 -12.60 10.03 3.79
CA THR A 305 -12.13 9.38 5.01
C THR A 305 -10.62 9.13 5.02
N GLY A 306 -9.97 9.20 3.85
CA GLY A 306 -8.53 9.10 3.74
C GLY A 306 -8.00 9.24 2.32
N VAL A 307 -6.70 9.53 2.20
CA VAL A 307 -6.01 9.66 0.92
C VAL A 307 -4.69 8.89 0.98
N GLU A 308 -4.53 7.93 0.08
CA GLU A 308 -3.30 7.17 -0.11
C GLU A 308 -2.54 7.74 -1.32
N VAL A 309 -1.27 8.10 -1.12
CA VAL A 309 -0.37 8.53 -2.20
C VAL A 309 0.66 7.43 -2.41
N THR A 310 0.61 6.75 -3.56
CA THR A 310 1.37 5.51 -3.77
C THR A 310 2.07 5.45 -5.13
N GLN A 311 3.25 4.87 -5.13
CA GLN A 311 4.07 4.54 -6.31
C GLN A 311 4.40 3.05 -6.40
N ALA A 312 4.26 2.30 -5.30
CA ALA A 312 4.36 0.84 -5.26
C ALA A 312 3.62 0.30 -4.04
N THR A 313 4.23 0.35 -2.86
CA THR A 313 3.61 -0.02 -1.59
C THR A 313 3.94 1.05 -0.56
N GLN A 314 2.93 1.79 -0.15
CA GLN A 314 3.04 2.83 0.88
C GLN A 314 1.98 2.59 1.94
N HIS A 315 2.28 2.99 3.18
CA HIS A 315 1.33 2.83 4.27
C HIS A 315 0.18 3.83 4.15
N PHE A 316 -1.04 3.33 4.34
CA PHE A 316 -2.25 4.16 4.36
C PHE A 316 -2.29 5.08 5.58
N THR A 317 -1.99 4.53 6.75
CA THR A 317 -1.80 5.29 7.98
C THR A 317 -0.34 5.14 8.40
N PRO A 318 0.45 6.23 8.47
CA PRO A 318 1.80 6.16 9.02
C PRO A 318 1.74 5.58 10.44
N PRO A 319 2.73 4.75 10.87
CA PRO A 319 2.84 4.33 12.27
C PRO A 319 2.79 5.57 13.19
N ALA A 320 2.22 5.46 14.39
CA ALA A 320 2.06 6.61 15.29
C ALA A 320 3.40 7.37 15.48
N GLY A 321 3.46 8.63 14.99
CA GLY A 321 4.66 9.48 15.01
C GLY A 321 5.60 9.36 13.80
N GLY A 322 5.29 8.52 12.82
CA GLY A 322 6.06 8.37 11.58
C GLY A 322 5.62 9.35 10.48
N THR A 323 6.56 9.81 9.67
CA THR A 323 6.26 10.56 8.43
C THR A 323 5.67 9.62 7.36
N PRO A 324 4.73 10.08 6.52
CA PRO A 324 4.38 9.40 5.27
C PRO A 324 5.65 9.03 4.50
N HIS A 325 5.63 7.86 3.86
CA HIS A 325 6.79 7.33 3.14
C HIS A 325 7.23 8.30 2.05
N ALA A 326 8.53 8.58 1.99
CA ALA A 326 9.07 9.37 0.90
C ALA A 326 8.92 8.61 -0.43
N LEU A 327 8.66 9.37 -1.48
CA LEU A 327 8.38 8.90 -2.83
C LEU A 327 9.51 9.35 -3.76
N ALA A 328 9.65 8.72 -4.92
CA ALA A 328 10.62 9.11 -5.93
C ALA A 328 10.06 10.22 -6.83
N ALA A 329 10.87 11.23 -7.13
CA ALA A 329 10.54 12.22 -8.15
C ALA A 329 10.65 11.62 -9.57
N GLY A 330 9.96 12.22 -10.54
CA GLY A 330 9.96 11.76 -11.94
C GLY A 330 9.26 10.42 -12.15
N LYS A 331 8.34 10.06 -11.25
CA LYS A 331 7.67 8.76 -11.21
C LYS A 331 6.16 8.92 -11.08
N ALA A 332 5.41 8.23 -11.93
CA ALA A 332 3.96 8.27 -11.94
C ALA A 332 3.43 7.86 -10.56
N THR A 333 2.51 8.67 -10.04
CA THR A 333 2.00 8.52 -8.68
C THR A 333 0.49 8.39 -8.72
N LEU A 334 -0.02 7.33 -8.10
CA LEU A 334 -1.46 7.12 -7.95
C LEU A 334 -1.90 7.74 -6.62
N VAL A 335 -2.95 8.55 -6.67
CA VAL A 335 -3.63 9.06 -5.47
C VAL A 335 -4.98 8.36 -5.38
N ARG A 336 -5.19 7.61 -4.30
CA ARG A 336 -6.42 6.86 -4.04
C ARG A 336 -7.17 7.53 -2.91
N VAL A 337 -8.39 7.97 -3.19
CA VAL A 337 -9.24 8.69 -2.26
C VAL A 337 -10.34 7.75 -1.79
N TYR A 338 -10.40 7.58 -0.47
CA TYR A 338 -11.36 6.73 0.24
C TYR A 338 -12.55 7.59 0.63
N LEU A 339 -13.74 7.14 0.26
CA LEU A 339 -14.98 7.86 0.48
C LEU A 339 -15.94 7.05 1.35
N ASP A 340 -16.56 7.72 2.30
CA ASP A 340 -17.87 7.30 2.81
C ASP A 340 -18.94 7.89 1.89
N SER A 341 -19.91 7.07 1.49
CA SER A 341 -21.07 7.54 0.74
C SER A 341 -21.93 8.52 1.53
N GLY A 342 -21.87 8.46 2.87
CA GLY A 342 -22.76 9.19 3.76
C GLY A 342 -24.23 8.79 3.60
N ILE A 343 -24.50 7.66 2.92
CA ILE A 343 -25.84 7.07 2.80
C ILE A 343 -25.94 5.89 3.77
N ASP A 344 -27.06 5.81 4.48
CA ASP A 344 -27.35 4.70 5.38
C ASP A 344 -27.27 3.36 4.60
N PRO A 345 -26.52 2.34 5.09
CA PRO A 345 -26.43 1.01 4.47
C PRO A 345 -27.78 0.37 4.10
N ARG A 346 -28.88 0.77 4.73
CA ARG A 346 -30.23 0.26 4.47
C ARG A 346 -30.90 0.90 3.26
N GLU A 347 -30.43 2.06 2.82
CA GLU A 347 -30.95 2.79 1.66
C GLU A 347 -30.12 2.43 0.42
N GLY A 348 -30.67 1.55 -0.42
CA GLY A 348 -29.97 1.11 -1.63
C GLY A 348 -28.59 0.48 -1.37
N GLY A 349 -28.40 -0.14 -0.20
CA GLY A 349 -27.10 -0.71 0.22
C GLY A 349 -26.10 0.31 0.80
N GLY A 350 -26.52 1.56 1.04
CA GLY A 350 -25.66 2.66 1.44
C GLY A 350 -24.76 3.15 0.32
N THR A 351 -25.09 2.82 -0.93
CA THR A 351 -24.20 3.10 -2.07
C THR A 351 -24.65 4.29 -2.90
N VAL A 352 -23.67 5.01 -3.47
CA VAL A 352 -23.89 6.13 -4.38
C VAL A 352 -23.12 5.86 -5.66
N ASP A 353 -23.82 5.67 -6.76
CA ASP A 353 -23.23 5.47 -8.07
C ASP A 353 -22.80 6.79 -8.73
N GLY A 354 -21.83 6.70 -9.63
CA GLY A 354 -21.43 7.82 -10.47
C GLY A 354 -20.63 8.91 -9.75
N VAL A 355 -20.06 8.60 -8.58
CA VAL A 355 -19.20 9.54 -7.86
C VAL A 355 -17.91 9.72 -8.64
N VAL A 356 -17.56 10.98 -8.92
CA VAL A 356 -16.31 11.39 -9.56
C VAL A 356 -15.54 12.30 -8.60
N GLY A 357 -14.35 12.75 -8.99
CA GLY A 357 -13.66 13.78 -8.23
C GLY A 357 -12.62 14.54 -9.04
N THR A 358 -12.05 15.54 -8.40
CA THR A 358 -10.97 16.38 -8.94
C THR A 358 -9.79 16.38 -7.98
N LEU A 359 -8.58 16.24 -8.53
CA LEU A 359 -7.31 16.42 -7.82
C LEU A 359 -6.60 17.65 -8.35
N SER A 360 -6.08 18.50 -7.46
CA SER A 360 -5.23 19.64 -7.79
C SER A 360 -3.89 19.58 -7.04
N LEU A 361 -2.78 19.77 -7.76
CA LEU A 361 -1.43 19.86 -7.22
C LEU A 361 -1.00 21.30 -6.98
N ASN A 362 -0.31 21.56 -5.87
CA ASN A 362 0.42 22.80 -5.56
C ASN A 362 -0.37 24.08 -5.87
N GLY A 363 -1.63 24.16 -5.43
CA GLY A 363 -2.49 25.33 -5.66
C GLY A 363 -3.00 25.46 -7.09
N GLY A 364 -3.10 24.35 -7.84
CA GLY A 364 -3.69 24.31 -9.19
C GLY A 364 -2.68 24.33 -10.34
N SER A 365 -1.38 24.08 -10.08
CA SER A 365 -0.38 23.98 -11.15
C SER A 365 -0.65 22.81 -12.12
N PHE A 366 -1.38 21.82 -11.64
CA PHE A 366 -1.89 20.68 -12.40
C PHE A 366 -3.20 20.22 -11.76
N THR A 367 -4.22 19.99 -12.58
CA THR A 367 -5.52 19.48 -12.14
C THR A 367 -5.95 18.33 -13.05
N VAL A 368 -6.45 17.25 -12.45
CA VAL A 368 -6.87 16.06 -13.19
C VAL A 368 -8.17 15.49 -12.59
N PRO A 369 -9.13 15.05 -13.41
CA PRO A 369 -10.30 14.33 -12.91
C PRO A 369 -9.91 12.92 -12.45
N SER A 370 -10.80 12.29 -11.68
CA SER A 370 -10.68 10.87 -11.34
C SER A 370 -10.70 10.01 -12.61
N LEU A 371 -9.88 8.96 -12.65
CA LEU A 371 -9.72 8.08 -13.81
C LEU A 371 -11.03 7.39 -14.23
N ASN A 372 -11.83 6.98 -13.24
CA ASN A 372 -13.15 6.39 -13.45
C ASN A 372 -14.09 6.87 -12.33
N PRO A 373 -15.41 6.97 -12.60
CA PRO A 373 -16.38 7.08 -11.53
C PRO A 373 -16.40 5.81 -10.68
N ILE A 374 -16.86 5.93 -9.43
CA ILE A 374 -17.06 4.79 -8.53
C ILE A 374 -18.48 4.74 -7.99
N THR A 375 -18.82 3.57 -7.46
CA THR A 375 -19.89 3.41 -6.48
C THR A 375 -19.31 3.64 -5.09
N ALA A 376 -19.51 4.84 -4.53
CA ALA A 376 -19.18 5.11 -3.14
C ALA A 376 -20.09 4.27 -2.23
N ARG A 377 -19.62 3.94 -1.04
CA ARG A 377 -20.28 3.02 -0.10
C ARG A 377 -19.94 3.43 1.32
N PRO A 378 -20.61 2.85 2.34
CA PRO A 378 -20.26 3.11 3.73
C PRO A 378 -18.79 2.76 3.97
N SER A 379 -18.07 3.59 4.72
CA SER A 379 -16.61 3.44 4.92
C SER A 379 -16.21 2.04 5.42
N ALA A 380 -17.04 1.42 6.25
CA ALA A 380 -16.84 0.05 6.75
C ALA A 380 -16.87 -1.04 5.66
N LEU A 381 -17.44 -0.75 4.49
CA LEU A 381 -17.51 -1.67 3.33
C LEU A 381 -16.46 -1.35 2.25
N VAL A 382 -15.62 -0.34 2.47
CA VAL A 382 -14.53 -0.01 1.55
C VAL A 382 -13.41 -1.04 1.73
N ASP A 383 -13.00 -1.66 0.63
CA ASP A 383 -11.97 -2.69 0.62
C ASP A 383 -10.76 -2.13 -0.12
N ARG A 384 -9.66 -1.94 0.61
CA ARG A 384 -8.40 -1.43 0.03
C ARG A 384 -7.88 -2.33 -1.10
N GLY A 385 -8.19 -3.63 -1.07
CA GLY A 385 -7.83 -4.59 -2.11
C GLY A 385 -8.60 -4.43 -3.42
N GLN A 386 -9.68 -3.66 -3.44
CA GLN A 386 -10.52 -3.46 -4.62
C GLN A 386 -10.34 -2.05 -5.19
N ILE A 387 -9.68 -1.95 -6.36
CA ILE A 387 -9.37 -0.66 -6.97
C ILE A 387 -10.61 0.20 -7.28
N GLY A 388 -11.76 -0.45 -7.54
CA GLY A 388 -13.03 0.21 -7.80
C GLY A 388 -13.74 0.78 -6.57
N HIS A 389 -13.20 0.57 -5.36
CA HIS A 389 -13.77 1.12 -4.12
C HIS A 389 -13.18 2.50 -3.77
N THR A 390 -12.19 2.98 -4.53
CA THR A 390 -11.51 4.27 -4.32
C THR A 390 -11.60 5.16 -5.55
N LEU A 391 -11.75 6.48 -5.37
CA LEU A 391 -11.53 7.42 -6.46
C LEU A 391 -10.03 7.47 -6.74
N ASN A 392 -9.63 7.14 -7.97
CA ASN A 392 -8.22 7.03 -8.35
C ASN A 392 -7.82 8.17 -9.27
N PHE A 393 -6.70 8.83 -8.99
CA PHE A 393 -6.12 9.89 -9.80
C PHE A 393 -4.68 9.51 -10.16
N LEU A 394 -4.30 9.69 -11.42
CA LEU A 394 -2.93 9.48 -11.86
C LEU A 394 -2.25 10.84 -12.02
N ILE A 395 -1.20 11.06 -11.23
CA ILE A 395 -0.25 12.15 -11.47
C ILE A 395 0.83 11.61 -12.41
N PRO A 396 0.94 12.13 -13.65
CA PRO A 396 1.96 11.71 -14.58
C PRO A 396 3.38 12.00 -14.06
N ALA A 397 4.35 11.16 -14.43
CA ALA A 397 5.73 11.25 -13.97
C ALA A 397 6.39 12.63 -14.17
N ASP A 398 6.09 13.32 -15.28
CA ASP A 398 6.60 14.67 -15.62
C ASP A 398 6.05 15.77 -14.70
N ARG A 399 5.00 15.48 -13.92
CA ARG A 399 4.41 16.39 -12.93
C ARG A 399 4.90 16.15 -11.51
N VAL A 400 5.63 15.07 -11.28
CA VAL A 400 6.17 14.71 -9.96
C VAL A 400 7.58 15.26 -9.83
N THR A 401 7.71 16.50 -9.36
CA THR A 401 9.00 17.13 -9.11
C THR A 401 9.48 16.89 -7.68
N ALA A 402 10.80 16.92 -7.46
CA ALA A 402 11.35 16.80 -6.11
C ALA A 402 10.89 17.96 -5.19
N GLY A 403 10.69 17.64 -3.91
CA GLY A 403 10.16 18.54 -2.88
C GLY A 403 8.82 18.07 -2.31
N THR A 404 8.27 18.87 -1.39
CA THR A 404 6.95 18.62 -0.80
C THR A 404 5.85 19.09 -1.75
N ALA A 405 5.02 18.16 -2.21
CA ALA A 405 3.83 18.48 -2.99
C ALA A 405 2.60 18.58 -2.08
N LYS A 406 1.73 19.56 -2.35
CA LYS A 406 0.40 19.67 -1.77
C LYS A 406 -0.62 19.08 -2.74
N ILE A 407 -1.41 18.14 -2.28
CA ILE A 407 -2.42 17.43 -3.07
C ILE A 407 -3.78 17.73 -2.44
N LEU A 408 -4.61 18.46 -3.17
CA LEU A 408 -6.00 18.76 -2.79
C LEU A 408 -6.94 17.88 -3.59
N VAL A 409 -7.83 17.16 -2.93
CA VAL A 409 -8.84 16.29 -3.57
C VAL A 409 -10.24 16.67 -3.13
N GLN A 410 -11.20 16.53 -4.04
CA GLN A 410 -12.62 16.76 -3.77
C GLN A 410 -13.47 15.77 -4.59
N ALA A 411 -14.50 15.19 -3.97
CA ALA A 411 -15.45 14.30 -4.64
C ALA A 411 -16.74 15.04 -5.01
N GLU A 412 -17.40 14.57 -6.05
CA GLU A 412 -18.64 15.15 -6.59
C GLU A 412 -19.58 14.05 -7.08
N VAL A 413 -20.88 14.23 -6.82
CA VAL A 413 -21.95 13.46 -7.44
C VAL A 413 -23.22 14.30 -7.55
N ALA A 414 -23.83 14.34 -8.74
CA ALA A 414 -25.10 15.03 -8.99
C ALA A 414 -25.17 16.48 -8.44
N GLY A 415 -24.05 17.22 -8.47
CA GLY A 415 -23.94 18.59 -7.96
C GLY A 415 -23.68 18.71 -6.45
N THR A 416 -23.65 17.61 -5.71
CA THR A 416 -23.19 17.56 -4.32
C THR A 416 -21.68 17.35 -4.27
N MET A 417 -20.98 18.19 -3.51
CA MET A 417 -19.53 18.12 -3.33
C MET A 417 -19.18 17.65 -1.92
N SER A 418 -18.11 16.87 -1.78
CA SER A 418 -17.49 16.66 -0.47
C SER A 418 -16.77 17.92 0.00
N ASN A 419 -16.47 18.00 1.31
CA ASN A 419 -15.41 18.90 1.76
C ASN A 419 -14.09 18.49 1.09
N PRO A 420 -13.24 19.45 0.65
CA PRO A 420 -11.95 19.12 0.07
C PRO A 420 -10.97 18.66 1.17
N MET A 421 -10.09 17.73 0.83
CA MET A 421 -9.03 17.25 1.73
C MET A 421 -7.66 17.55 1.12
N GLU A 422 -6.79 18.23 1.87
CA GLU A 422 -5.39 18.46 1.51
C GLU A 422 -4.49 17.44 2.22
N VAL A 423 -3.61 16.78 1.46
CA VAL A 423 -2.50 15.98 2.00
C VAL A 423 -1.18 16.42 1.39
N THR A 424 -0.08 16.13 2.07
CA THR A 424 1.27 16.42 1.59
C THR A 424 2.04 15.14 1.30
N ALA A 425 2.83 15.14 0.23
CA ALA A 425 3.76 14.05 -0.11
C ALA A 425 5.18 14.59 -0.33
N ASP A 426 6.18 13.87 0.18
CA ASP A 426 7.61 14.19 -0.02
C ASP A 426 8.19 13.40 -1.20
N PHE A 427 8.57 14.10 -2.27
CA PHE A 427 9.21 13.50 -3.44
C PHE A 427 10.72 13.78 -3.43
N ARG A 428 11.54 12.74 -3.53
CA ARG A 428 13.01 12.83 -3.51
C ARG A 428 13.58 12.56 -4.89
N ALA A 429 14.55 13.39 -5.27
CA ALA A 429 15.34 13.12 -6.47
C ALA A 429 16.24 11.90 -6.25
N THR A 430 16.25 10.99 -7.21
CA THR A 430 17.00 9.73 -7.17
C THR A 430 17.98 9.69 -8.32
N ARG A 431 19.20 9.22 -8.07
CA ARG A 431 20.16 8.95 -9.15
C ARG A 431 19.65 7.81 -10.04
N PRO A 432 19.95 7.81 -11.35
CA PRO A 432 19.61 6.68 -12.21
C PRO A 432 20.43 5.44 -11.83
N VAL A 433 19.83 4.26 -12.00
CA VAL A 433 20.54 2.99 -11.90
C VAL A 433 21.32 2.75 -13.19
N THR A 434 22.65 2.67 -13.08
CA THR A 434 23.50 2.42 -14.24
C THR A 434 23.76 0.93 -14.38
N ILE A 435 23.28 0.33 -15.47
CA ILE A 435 23.34 -1.12 -15.72
C ILE A 435 24.24 -1.39 -16.90
N TRP A 436 25.33 -2.10 -16.67
CA TRP A 436 26.07 -2.75 -17.74
C TRP A 436 25.27 -3.94 -18.25
N MET A 437 24.66 -3.74 -19.42
CA MET A 437 23.87 -4.75 -20.11
C MET A 437 24.79 -5.80 -20.76
N VAL A 438 24.68 -7.04 -20.28
CA VAL A 438 25.36 -8.21 -20.84
C VAL A 438 24.33 -9.27 -21.23
N ARG A 439 24.36 -9.73 -22.48
CA ARG A 439 23.50 -10.83 -22.97
C ARG A 439 24.32 -12.12 -23.00
N VAL A 440 23.76 -13.25 -22.61
CA VAL A 440 24.54 -14.49 -22.49
C VAL A 440 24.04 -15.53 -23.48
N SER A 441 24.96 -16.14 -24.23
CA SER A 441 24.70 -17.36 -25.01
C SER A 441 25.38 -18.57 -24.39
N THR A 442 24.83 -19.75 -24.67
CA THR A 442 25.39 -21.05 -24.32
C THR A 442 25.63 -21.86 -25.61
N PRO A 443 26.25 -23.06 -25.54
CA PRO A 443 26.44 -23.89 -26.74
C PRO A 443 25.14 -24.28 -27.45
N THR A 444 24.01 -24.26 -26.75
CA THR A 444 22.71 -24.73 -27.27
C THR A 444 21.66 -23.62 -27.38
N VAL A 445 21.85 -22.49 -26.68
CA VAL A 445 20.87 -21.40 -26.63
C VAL A 445 21.55 -20.08 -27.00
N PRO A 446 21.07 -19.38 -28.05
CA PRO A 446 21.62 -18.07 -28.42
C PRO A 446 21.30 -17.02 -27.35
N ALA A 447 22.05 -15.92 -27.34
CA ALA A 447 21.75 -14.80 -26.46
C ALA A 447 20.43 -14.12 -26.86
N ILE A 448 19.67 -13.65 -25.87
CA ILE A 448 18.47 -12.85 -26.11
C ILE A 448 18.78 -11.59 -26.92
N SER A 449 17.79 -11.02 -27.61
CA SER A 449 17.99 -9.75 -28.32
C SER A 449 18.16 -8.58 -27.35
N ALA A 450 18.83 -7.50 -27.79
CA ALA A 450 18.93 -6.28 -26.99
C ALA A 450 17.57 -5.66 -26.68
N ALA A 451 16.62 -5.70 -27.64
CA ALA A 451 15.25 -5.25 -27.43
C ALA A 451 14.54 -6.09 -26.35
N ARG A 452 14.75 -7.40 -26.32
CA ARG A 452 14.19 -8.28 -25.28
C ARG A 452 14.79 -7.99 -23.90
N TYR A 453 16.10 -7.79 -23.81
CA TYR A 453 16.74 -7.36 -22.57
C TYR A 453 16.11 -6.07 -22.06
N ARG A 454 15.97 -5.07 -22.94
CA ARG A 454 15.35 -3.78 -22.63
C ARG A 454 13.90 -3.91 -22.19
N ALA A 455 13.09 -4.74 -22.86
CA ALA A 455 11.71 -4.99 -22.48
C ALA A 455 11.58 -5.56 -21.05
N VAL A 456 12.56 -6.33 -20.57
CA VAL A 456 12.60 -6.80 -19.17
C VAL A 456 13.12 -5.69 -18.25
N ALA A 457 14.26 -5.08 -18.59
CA ALA A 457 14.96 -4.14 -17.71
C ALA A 457 14.24 -2.79 -17.55
N ASP A 458 13.55 -2.30 -18.59
CA ASP A 458 12.78 -1.05 -18.54
C ASP A 458 11.53 -1.15 -17.64
N THR A 459 11.21 -2.35 -17.13
CA THR A 459 10.16 -2.54 -16.11
C THR A 459 10.66 -2.32 -14.68
N LEU A 460 11.96 -2.12 -14.48
CA LEU A 460 12.55 -1.90 -13.15
C LEU A 460 11.90 -0.73 -12.39
N PRO A 461 11.62 0.43 -13.04
CA PRO A 461 10.92 1.52 -12.38
C PRO A 461 9.57 1.08 -11.79
N LEU A 462 8.84 0.12 -12.36
CA LEU A 462 7.54 -0.32 -11.80
C LEU A 462 7.63 -0.79 -10.33
N ARG A 463 8.82 -1.21 -9.88
CA ARG A 463 9.06 -1.69 -8.51
C ARG A 463 10.03 -0.82 -7.73
N TYR A 464 10.88 -0.05 -8.42
CA TYR A 464 11.98 0.67 -7.80
C TYR A 464 11.63 2.16 -7.62
N PRO A 465 12.17 2.80 -6.57
CA PRO A 465 12.04 4.23 -6.37
C PRO A 465 13.00 4.99 -7.28
N ILE A 466 12.77 4.90 -8.60
CA ILE A 466 13.47 5.63 -9.66
C ILE A 466 12.47 6.20 -10.64
N ALA A 467 12.90 7.24 -11.36
CA ALA A 467 12.09 7.89 -12.37
C ALA A 467 11.63 6.89 -13.45
N ASP A 468 10.38 7.03 -13.93
CA ASP A 468 9.84 6.17 -14.99
C ASP A 468 10.55 6.41 -16.32
N THR A 469 11.03 7.63 -16.53
CA THR A 469 11.83 8.03 -17.68
C THR A 469 13.24 8.42 -17.21
N GLY A 470 14.26 7.80 -17.82
CA GLY A 470 15.66 8.06 -17.48
C GLY A 470 16.11 7.54 -16.11
N GLY A 471 15.28 6.77 -15.38
CA GLY A 471 15.68 6.12 -14.13
C GLY A 471 16.68 4.99 -14.30
N VAL A 472 16.84 4.46 -15.52
CA VAL A 472 17.86 3.46 -15.88
C VAL A 472 18.75 4.03 -16.98
N VAL A 473 20.07 3.90 -16.79
CA VAL A 473 21.08 4.23 -17.81
C VAL A 473 21.79 2.94 -18.19
N TYR A 474 21.69 2.56 -19.47
CA TYR A 474 22.32 1.36 -19.98
C TYR A 474 23.73 1.66 -20.44
N TYR A 475 24.70 1.02 -19.81
CA TYR A 475 26.06 0.96 -20.28
C TYR A 475 26.23 -0.29 -21.13
N THR A 476 26.76 -0.15 -22.35
CA THR A 476 27.19 -1.31 -23.13
C THR A 476 28.69 -1.22 -23.30
N VAL A 477 29.40 -2.27 -22.93
CA VAL A 477 30.84 -2.32 -23.14
C VAL A 477 31.10 -3.05 -24.45
N PRO A 478 31.71 -2.38 -25.44
CA PRO A 478 32.15 -3.03 -26.67
C PRO A 478 32.90 -4.35 -26.43
N GLY A 479 32.58 -5.37 -27.22
CA GLY A 479 33.12 -6.72 -27.07
C GLY A 479 32.53 -7.55 -25.94
N LEU A 480 31.67 -6.96 -25.10
CA LEU A 480 31.10 -7.59 -23.90
C LEU A 480 29.59 -7.36 -23.79
N THR A 481 28.96 -6.86 -24.85
CA THR A 481 27.50 -6.77 -24.98
C THR A 481 26.84 -8.14 -25.10
N GLU A 482 27.64 -9.13 -25.50
CA GLU A 482 27.29 -10.54 -25.52
C GLU A 482 28.49 -11.33 -25.00
N ILE A 483 28.25 -12.30 -24.12
CA ILE A 483 29.26 -13.25 -23.66
C ILE A 483 28.76 -14.68 -23.92
N HIS A 484 29.70 -15.55 -24.27
CA HIS A 484 29.43 -16.97 -24.43
C HIS A 484 29.98 -17.74 -23.24
N THR A 485 29.15 -18.54 -22.58
CA THR A 485 29.57 -19.40 -21.47
C THR A 485 29.40 -20.87 -21.80
N THR A 486 30.41 -21.67 -21.48
CA THR A 486 30.37 -23.14 -21.58
C THR A 486 30.22 -23.82 -20.22
N ARG A 487 30.03 -23.04 -19.16
CA ARG A 487 29.76 -23.53 -17.79
C ARG A 487 28.42 -24.28 -17.79
N ASP A 488 28.35 -25.40 -17.09
CA ASP A 488 27.11 -26.12 -16.82
C ASP A 488 26.31 -25.39 -15.73
N LEU A 489 25.42 -24.50 -16.15
CA LEU A 489 24.60 -23.72 -15.22
C LEU A 489 23.56 -24.55 -14.45
N THR A 490 23.44 -25.85 -14.72
CA THR A 490 22.63 -26.78 -13.92
C THR A 490 23.34 -27.25 -12.65
N ASP A 491 24.64 -26.98 -12.51
CA ASP A 491 25.41 -27.17 -11.29
C ASP A 491 25.61 -25.84 -10.57
N GLU A 492 25.30 -25.78 -9.27
CA GLU A 492 25.39 -24.54 -8.50
C GLU A 492 26.84 -24.06 -8.27
N GLY A 493 27.79 -24.99 -8.25
CA GLY A 493 29.21 -24.69 -8.18
C GLY A 493 29.71 -24.03 -9.47
N GLU A 494 29.30 -24.55 -10.62
CA GLU A 494 29.61 -23.96 -11.93
C GLU A 494 28.89 -22.62 -12.16
N GLN A 495 27.68 -22.42 -11.63
CA GLN A 495 27.06 -21.09 -11.53
C GLN A 495 27.90 -20.12 -10.68
N GLY A 496 28.45 -20.62 -9.57
CA GLY A 496 29.40 -19.89 -8.72
C GLY A 496 30.65 -19.46 -9.48
N ASP A 497 31.17 -20.32 -10.36
CA ASP A 497 32.30 -19.99 -11.21
C ASP A 497 31.92 -19.04 -12.36
N PHE A 498 30.69 -19.11 -12.89
CA PHE A 498 30.25 -18.18 -13.93
C PHE A 498 30.17 -16.74 -13.41
N ILE A 499 29.66 -16.53 -12.19
CA ILE A 499 29.67 -15.20 -11.59
C ILE A 499 31.11 -14.73 -11.27
N ASP A 500 32.06 -15.63 -10.98
CA ASP A 500 33.49 -15.27 -10.88
C ASP A 500 34.06 -14.77 -12.21
N ASP A 501 33.58 -15.32 -13.34
CA ASP A 501 33.95 -14.86 -14.69
C ASP A 501 33.42 -13.42 -14.93
N LEU A 502 32.20 -13.11 -14.45
CA LEU A 502 31.63 -11.74 -14.51
C LEU A 502 32.43 -10.75 -13.65
N GLU A 503 32.88 -11.14 -12.47
CA GLU A 503 33.78 -10.31 -11.65
C GLU A 503 35.11 -10.03 -12.36
N ASP A 504 35.63 -11.01 -13.12
CA ASP A 504 36.86 -10.84 -13.90
C ASP A 504 36.69 -9.86 -15.05
N ILE A 505 35.48 -9.84 -15.64
CA ILE A 505 35.06 -8.87 -16.64
C ILE A 505 34.96 -7.47 -16.01
N GLN A 506 34.37 -7.35 -14.81
CA GLN A 506 34.20 -6.07 -14.13
C GLN A 506 35.51 -5.48 -13.58
N GLU A 507 36.51 -6.30 -13.25
CA GLU A 507 37.76 -5.88 -12.57
C GLU A 507 38.44 -4.62 -13.15
N ASP A 508 38.63 -4.57 -14.48
CA ASP A 508 39.34 -3.49 -15.18
C ASP A 508 38.43 -2.36 -15.68
N HIS A 509 37.11 -2.58 -15.68
CA HIS A 509 36.15 -1.72 -16.38
C HIS A 509 35.13 -1.07 -15.45
N GLY A 510 34.65 -1.76 -14.42
CA GLY A 510 33.60 -1.24 -13.54
C GLY A 510 34.14 -0.21 -12.54
N ASN A 511 33.42 0.89 -12.35
CA ASN A 511 33.46 1.64 -11.10
C ASN A 511 32.41 1.07 -10.14
N ASP A 512 32.47 1.45 -8.86
CA ASP A 512 31.57 0.90 -7.83
C ASP A 512 30.10 1.37 -8.02
N ASP A 513 29.83 2.24 -9.01
CA ASP A 513 28.49 2.76 -9.34
C ASP A 513 27.82 2.04 -10.53
N GLN A 514 28.55 1.18 -11.26
CA GLN A 514 28.06 0.46 -12.43
C GLN A 514 27.73 -0.99 -12.07
N LEU A 515 26.45 -1.35 -12.23
CA LEU A 515 25.95 -2.70 -11.94
C LEU A 515 26.04 -3.58 -13.20
N LEU A 516 26.80 -4.67 -13.16
CA LEU A 516 26.83 -5.63 -14.27
C LEU A 516 25.69 -6.64 -14.10
N TYR A 517 24.79 -6.71 -15.09
CA TYR A 517 23.76 -7.75 -15.13
C TYR A 517 23.81 -8.54 -16.44
N ALA A 518 24.14 -9.83 -16.30
CA ALA A 518 24.17 -10.80 -17.38
C ALA A 518 22.82 -11.56 -17.49
N MET A 519 22.09 -11.34 -18.57
CA MET A 519 20.75 -11.92 -18.77
C MET A 519 20.76 -13.12 -19.71
N LEU A 520 20.05 -14.17 -19.30
CA LEU A 520 19.92 -15.43 -20.02
C LEU A 520 18.48 -15.65 -20.51
N ASP A 521 18.35 -16.34 -21.65
CA ASP A 521 17.07 -16.83 -22.17
C ASP A 521 16.46 -17.90 -21.24
N LEU A 522 15.14 -17.96 -21.16
CA LEU A 522 14.42 -18.95 -20.34
C LEU A 522 14.68 -20.42 -20.75
N ALA A 523 15.16 -20.65 -21.97
CA ALA A 523 15.51 -21.98 -22.47
C ALA A 523 16.84 -22.51 -21.91
N VAL A 524 17.67 -21.67 -21.29
CA VAL A 524 18.92 -22.11 -20.65
C VAL A 524 18.58 -22.87 -19.37
N PRO A 525 18.98 -24.14 -19.20
CA PRO A 525 18.72 -24.85 -17.95
C PRO A 525 19.65 -24.34 -16.84
N MET A 526 19.07 -23.97 -15.69
CA MET A 526 19.81 -23.45 -14.52
C MET A 526 19.31 -24.10 -13.21
N SER A 527 20.21 -24.36 -12.26
CA SER A 527 19.84 -24.86 -10.92
C SER A 527 19.12 -23.81 -10.09
N VAL A 528 19.69 -22.61 -9.99
CA VAL A 528 19.08 -21.41 -9.42
C VAL A 528 18.83 -20.40 -10.53
N GLY A 529 17.68 -19.73 -10.54
CA GLY A 529 17.24 -18.86 -11.64
C GLY A 529 17.96 -17.51 -11.74
N GLY A 530 18.73 -17.14 -10.72
CA GLY A 530 19.53 -15.93 -10.66
C GLY A 530 20.55 -16.03 -9.53
N LYS A 531 21.64 -15.25 -9.63
CA LYS A 531 22.66 -15.13 -8.58
C LYS A 531 23.28 -13.74 -8.66
N ALA A 532 23.47 -13.12 -7.50
CA ALA A 532 24.09 -11.81 -7.37
C ALA A 532 25.22 -11.83 -6.35
N ARG A 533 26.20 -10.93 -6.55
CA ARG A 533 27.24 -10.61 -5.56
C ARG A 533 27.28 -9.11 -5.36
N TYR A 534 26.72 -8.70 -4.23
CA TYR A 534 26.62 -7.31 -3.83
C TYR A 534 27.99 -6.59 -3.82
N ASP A 535 29.01 -7.19 -3.20
CA ASP A 535 30.31 -6.52 -2.99
C ASP A 535 31.07 -6.23 -4.31
N ASP A 536 30.82 -7.03 -5.35
CA ASP A 536 31.46 -6.90 -6.66
C ASP A 536 30.53 -6.29 -7.72
N HIS A 537 29.28 -5.96 -7.35
CA HIS A 537 28.27 -5.37 -8.23
C HIS A 537 27.98 -6.18 -9.52
N VAL A 538 28.10 -7.51 -9.46
CA VAL A 538 27.78 -8.43 -10.56
C VAL A 538 26.57 -9.31 -10.25
N ALA A 539 25.71 -9.52 -11.23
CA ALA A 539 24.65 -10.52 -11.16
C ALA A 539 24.38 -11.17 -12.52
N PHE A 540 23.72 -12.32 -12.48
CA PHE A 540 23.13 -12.93 -13.65
C PHE A 540 21.78 -13.58 -13.33
N GLY A 541 20.96 -13.79 -14.35
CA GLY A 541 19.72 -14.52 -14.20
C GLY A 541 18.86 -14.53 -15.45
N TYR A 542 17.75 -15.25 -15.35
CA TYR A 542 16.76 -15.34 -16.43
C TYR A 542 16.18 -13.97 -16.84
N GLU A 543 15.72 -13.89 -18.08
CA GLU A 543 14.92 -12.79 -18.64
C GLU A 543 13.48 -12.69 -18.05
N ARG A 544 13.34 -12.86 -16.73
CA ARG A 544 12.10 -12.61 -15.98
C ARG A 544 12.20 -11.29 -15.26
N VAL A 545 11.15 -10.48 -15.36
CA VAL A 545 11.03 -9.19 -14.67
C VAL A 545 11.30 -9.32 -13.17
N THR A 546 10.72 -10.33 -12.51
CA THR A 546 10.90 -10.53 -11.07
C THR A 546 12.28 -11.05 -10.71
N THR A 547 12.95 -11.85 -11.55
CA THR A 547 14.33 -12.28 -11.33
C THR A 547 15.28 -11.11 -11.49
N PHE A 548 15.22 -10.40 -12.61
CA PHE A 548 16.04 -9.22 -12.87
C PHE A 548 15.92 -8.20 -11.73
N ALA A 549 14.69 -7.83 -11.33
CA ALA A 549 14.48 -6.88 -10.26
C ALA A 549 14.93 -7.39 -8.88
N HIS A 550 15.01 -8.69 -8.65
CA HIS A 550 15.49 -9.27 -7.38
C HIS A 550 17.01 -9.24 -7.30
N GLU A 551 17.68 -9.72 -8.35
CA GLU A 551 19.15 -9.73 -8.40
C GLU A 551 19.74 -8.32 -8.42
N VAL A 552 19.14 -7.38 -9.18
CA VAL A 552 19.53 -5.95 -9.12
C VAL A 552 19.31 -5.39 -7.71
N GLY A 553 18.35 -5.91 -6.96
CA GLY A 553 18.08 -5.53 -5.58
C GLY A 553 19.24 -5.91 -4.66
N HIS A 554 19.77 -7.12 -4.84
CA HIS A 554 21.00 -7.53 -4.16
C HIS A 554 22.17 -6.61 -4.46
N LEU A 555 22.36 -6.20 -5.73
CA LEU A 555 23.44 -5.27 -6.10
C LEU A 555 23.29 -3.89 -5.47
N MET A 556 22.10 -3.56 -4.96
CA MET A 556 21.80 -2.30 -4.29
C MET A 556 21.67 -2.46 -2.76
N GLY A 557 22.09 -3.60 -2.22
CA GLY A 557 22.19 -3.87 -0.79
C GLY A 557 20.94 -4.45 -0.15
N LEU A 558 19.96 -4.90 -0.95
CA LEU A 558 18.82 -5.63 -0.40
C LEU A 558 19.20 -7.06 -0.05
N ARG A 559 18.72 -7.50 1.12
CA ARG A 559 18.83 -8.88 1.60
C ARG A 559 17.48 -9.58 1.45
N HIS A 560 17.44 -10.89 1.68
CA HIS A 560 16.21 -11.66 1.48
C HIS A 560 15.18 -11.36 2.56
N ALA A 561 13.91 -11.25 2.16
CA ALA A 561 12.81 -11.19 3.11
C ALA A 561 12.53 -12.61 3.67
N PRO A 562 12.11 -12.75 4.94
CA PRO A 562 11.97 -14.02 5.67
C PRO A 562 10.78 -14.91 5.22
N CYS A 563 10.64 -15.19 3.92
CA CYS A 563 9.57 -16.05 3.39
C CYS A 563 10.08 -16.99 2.30
N GLY A 564 9.72 -18.28 2.41
CA GLY A 564 10.08 -19.32 1.44
C GLY A 564 11.47 -19.93 1.65
N GLY A 565 12.04 -19.77 2.84
CA GLY A 565 13.33 -20.34 3.24
C GLY A 565 14.56 -19.83 2.46
N PRO A 566 14.68 -18.53 2.13
CA PRO A 566 15.89 -18.03 1.52
C PRO A 566 17.06 -18.01 2.52
N GLU A 567 18.27 -18.08 2.01
CA GLU A 567 19.50 -17.79 2.77
C GLU A 567 19.64 -16.27 2.99
N ASN A 568 20.61 -15.76 3.76
CA ASN A 568 20.84 -14.30 3.86
C ASN A 568 19.60 -13.45 4.21
N VAL A 569 18.77 -13.96 5.11
CA VAL A 569 17.57 -13.25 5.56
C VAL A 569 17.94 -11.91 6.20
N ASP A 570 17.20 -10.87 5.86
CA ASP A 570 17.20 -9.61 6.59
C ASP A 570 16.39 -9.77 7.88
N GLU A 571 17.10 -9.94 9.01
CA GLU A 571 16.49 -10.08 10.33
C GLU A 571 15.70 -8.83 10.76
N GLU A 572 15.97 -7.67 10.16
CA GLU A 572 15.25 -6.41 10.42
C GLU A 572 14.02 -6.24 9.52
N PHE A 573 13.78 -7.15 8.57
CA PHE A 573 12.66 -7.04 7.64
C PHE A 573 11.32 -7.02 8.36
N THR A 574 10.49 -6.04 8.01
CA THR A 574 9.15 -5.88 8.56
C THR A 574 8.15 -5.77 7.41
N PRO A 575 7.10 -6.62 7.36
CA PRO A 575 6.68 -7.60 8.37
C PRO A 575 7.53 -8.89 8.41
N PRO A 576 7.69 -9.53 9.58
CA PRO A 576 8.61 -10.67 9.77
C PRO A 576 8.22 -11.96 9.02
N ASP A 577 7.06 -11.98 8.35
CA ASP A 577 6.61 -13.09 7.50
C ASP A 577 7.06 -12.95 6.04
N GLY A 578 7.85 -11.92 5.72
CA GLY A 578 8.45 -11.68 4.39
C GLY A 578 7.44 -11.27 3.30
N ARG A 579 6.23 -10.88 3.70
CA ARG A 579 5.18 -10.34 2.81
C ARG A 579 5.27 -8.82 2.73
N ILE A 580 4.54 -8.21 1.82
CA ILE A 580 4.57 -6.74 1.66
C ILE A 580 3.87 -5.98 2.80
N GLY A 581 2.99 -6.64 3.57
CA GLY A 581 2.37 -6.11 4.79
C GLY A 581 1.30 -5.04 4.59
N GLU A 582 1.27 -4.40 3.41
CA GLU A 582 0.34 -3.34 3.02
C GLU A 582 -0.19 -3.62 1.61
N VAL A 583 -1.32 -3.01 1.24
CA VAL A 583 -1.82 -3.11 -0.13
C VAL A 583 -0.89 -2.36 -1.08
N GLY A 584 -0.24 -3.09 -1.99
CA GLY A 584 0.56 -2.52 -3.07
C GLY A 584 -0.30 -2.18 -4.28
N VAL A 585 0.04 -1.14 -5.03
CA VAL A 585 -0.62 -0.78 -6.28
C VAL A 585 0.40 -0.35 -7.32
N GLU A 586 0.33 -0.93 -8.50
CA GLU A 586 1.07 -0.46 -9.67
C GLU A 586 0.34 0.77 -10.28
N PRO A 587 0.93 1.98 -10.28
CA PRO A 587 0.19 3.20 -10.63
C PRO A 587 -0.41 3.23 -12.04
N LEU A 588 0.31 2.66 -13.03
CA LEU A 588 -0.08 2.75 -14.45
C LEU A 588 -1.15 1.72 -14.82
N THR A 589 -0.97 0.46 -14.45
CA THR A 589 -1.93 -0.62 -14.73
C THR A 589 -3.09 -0.62 -13.74
N ARG A 590 -2.89 0.02 -12.57
CA ARG A 590 -3.78 -0.01 -11.40
C ARG A 590 -3.97 -1.41 -10.83
N ARG A 591 -3.01 -2.30 -11.10
CA ARG A 591 -2.99 -3.66 -10.53
C ARG A 591 -2.77 -3.56 -9.02
N VAL A 592 -3.67 -4.16 -8.26
CA VAL A 592 -3.59 -4.24 -6.80
C VAL A 592 -2.88 -5.53 -6.39
N HIS A 593 -1.98 -5.41 -5.43
CA HIS A 593 -1.25 -6.48 -4.78
C HIS A 593 -1.72 -6.58 -3.32
N PRO A 594 -2.35 -7.69 -2.90
CA PRO A 594 -2.78 -7.88 -1.52
C PRO A 594 -1.61 -7.76 -0.54
N ALA A 595 -1.88 -7.32 0.69
CA ALA A 595 -0.87 -7.27 1.78
C ALA A 595 -0.17 -8.62 2.04
N THR A 596 -0.82 -9.71 1.63
CA THR A 596 -0.31 -11.08 1.72
C THR A 596 0.69 -11.47 0.63
N THR A 597 0.92 -10.62 -0.38
CA THR A 597 1.86 -10.88 -1.47
C THR A 597 3.28 -10.95 -0.92
N GLY A 598 4.07 -11.94 -1.36
CA GLY A 598 5.51 -11.99 -1.05
C GLY A 598 6.26 -10.72 -1.48
N ASP A 599 7.20 -10.26 -0.66
CA ASP A 599 8.10 -9.16 -1.03
C ASP A 599 8.99 -9.55 -2.23
N LEU A 600 9.47 -8.56 -3.00
CA LEU A 600 10.36 -8.75 -4.13
C LEU A 600 11.60 -9.59 -3.78
N MET A 601 12.13 -9.46 -2.57
CA MET A 601 13.28 -10.20 -2.06
C MET A 601 12.89 -11.48 -1.31
N SER A 602 11.63 -11.90 -1.37
CA SER A 602 11.16 -13.16 -0.81
C SER A 602 11.11 -14.28 -1.85
N TYR A 603 11.02 -15.52 -1.35
CA TYR A 603 10.76 -16.71 -2.16
C TYR A 603 9.30 -17.15 -2.13
N CYS A 604 8.45 -16.39 -1.46
CA CYS A 604 7.01 -16.56 -1.55
C CYS A 604 6.48 -15.90 -2.81
N ASP A 605 5.52 -16.56 -3.47
CA ASP A 605 4.84 -15.99 -4.65
C ASP A 605 5.81 -15.54 -5.77
N LEU A 606 6.83 -16.35 -6.10
CA LEU A 606 7.95 -16.01 -7.01
C LEU A 606 7.55 -15.30 -8.32
N ASN A 607 6.35 -15.58 -8.84
CA ASN A 607 5.83 -15.00 -10.08
C ASN A 607 5.01 -13.72 -9.88
N THR A 608 4.53 -13.44 -8.66
CA THR A 608 3.65 -12.31 -8.33
C THR A 608 4.19 -11.40 -7.23
N ARG A 609 5.40 -11.69 -6.73
CA ARG A 609 6.09 -10.87 -5.71
C ARG A 609 6.19 -9.40 -6.10
N TRP A 610 6.06 -8.54 -5.09
CA TRP A 610 5.95 -7.09 -5.24
C TRP A 610 6.83 -6.35 -4.23
N MET A 611 7.16 -5.09 -4.50
CA MET A 611 8.03 -4.31 -3.61
C MET A 611 7.29 -3.96 -2.31
N SER A 612 7.80 -4.35 -1.14
CA SER A 612 7.28 -3.87 0.15
C SER A 612 7.65 -2.41 0.41
N GLY A 613 6.91 -1.75 1.31
CA GLY A 613 7.28 -0.41 1.79
C GLY A 613 8.65 -0.38 2.48
N TYR A 614 9.05 -1.48 3.13
CA TYR A 614 10.35 -1.62 3.79
C TYR A 614 11.52 -1.58 2.79
N HIS A 615 11.51 -2.45 1.77
CA HIS A 615 12.57 -2.46 0.77
C HIS A 615 12.53 -1.25 -0.15
N TRP A 616 11.34 -0.69 -0.41
CA TRP A 616 11.19 0.59 -1.10
C TRP A 616 11.98 1.70 -0.42
N LEU A 617 11.83 1.87 0.90
CA LEU A 617 12.55 2.91 1.63
C LEU A 617 14.06 2.68 1.66
N ARG A 618 14.51 1.43 1.79
CA ARG A 618 15.95 1.11 1.75
C ARG A 618 16.56 1.49 0.40
N LEU A 619 15.91 1.12 -0.70
CA LEU A 619 16.34 1.52 -2.05
C LEU A 619 16.29 3.04 -2.22
N LEU A 620 15.22 3.70 -1.79
CA LEU A 620 15.09 5.14 -1.90
C LEU A 620 16.21 5.85 -1.14
N SER A 621 16.57 5.36 0.05
CA SER A 621 17.69 5.89 0.85
C SER A 621 19.04 5.72 0.12
N ALA A 622 19.27 4.57 -0.51
CA ALA A 622 20.49 4.28 -1.27
C ALA A 622 20.61 5.07 -2.59
N LEU A 623 19.47 5.52 -3.14
CA LEU A 623 19.38 6.23 -4.42
C LEU A 623 19.20 7.74 -4.27
N SER A 624 18.71 8.22 -3.12
CA SER A 624 18.44 9.64 -2.91
C SER A 624 19.73 10.45 -2.95
N VAL A 625 19.75 11.48 -3.79
CA VAL A 625 20.91 12.38 -3.89
C VAL A 625 20.84 13.38 -2.73
N ARG A 626 21.80 13.34 -1.80
CA ARG A 626 21.95 14.42 -0.81
C ARG A 626 22.46 15.67 -1.51
N ALA A 627 22.03 16.87 -1.09
CA ALA A 627 22.44 18.13 -1.71
C ALA A 627 23.97 18.29 -1.85
N GLU A 628 24.74 17.74 -0.92
CA GLU A 628 26.22 17.72 -0.93
C GLU A 628 26.83 16.77 -2.00
N GLN A 629 26.08 15.78 -2.50
CA GLN A 629 26.52 14.84 -3.53
C GLN A 629 26.12 15.26 -4.95
N ALA A 630 25.16 16.18 -5.11
CA ALA A 630 24.75 16.71 -6.41
C ALA A 630 25.81 17.64 -7.04
N GLU A 631 26.68 18.24 -6.23
CA GLU A 631 27.83 19.05 -6.66
C GLU A 631 29.13 18.24 -6.83
N ALA A 632 29.12 16.94 -6.49
CA ALA A 632 30.28 16.09 -6.71
C ALA A 632 30.49 15.95 -8.22
N ALA A 633 31.71 16.28 -8.68
CA ALA A 633 32.13 15.98 -10.05
C ALA A 633 31.81 14.50 -10.37
N PRO A 634 31.46 14.17 -11.63
CA PRO A 634 31.29 12.77 -12.02
C PRO A 634 32.50 11.97 -11.50
N PRO A 635 32.29 10.76 -10.97
CA PRO A 635 33.36 9.96 -10.41
C PRO A 635 34.53 9.96 -11.40
N GLU A 636 35.74 10.22 -10.90
CA GLU A 636 36.94 10.20 -11.74
C GLU A 636 36.86 8.96 -12.63
N GLY A 637 37.00 9.17 -13.95
CA GLY A 637 37.02 8.05 -14.90
C GLY A 637 37.98 6.98 -14.39
N PRO A 638 37.68 5.68 -14.61
CA PRO A 638 38.45 4.62 -13.98
C PRO A 638 39.94 4.89 -14.20
N ALA A 639 40.74 4.82 -13.14
CA ALA A 639 42.19 4.87 -13.25
C ALA A 639 42.65 3.59 -13.95
N HIS A 640 42.47 3.53 -15.26
CA HIS A 640 42.95 2.45 -16.10
C HIS A 640 44.47 2.55 -16.05
N GLY A 641 45.12 1.59 -15.38
CA GLY A 641 46.58 1.55 -15.45
C GLY A 641 47.00 1.36 -16.91
N THR A 642 47.63 2.37 -17.47
CA THR A 642 48.07 2.36 -18.85
C THR A 642 49.25 1.41 -18.96
N VAL A 643 49.06 0.25 -19.58
CA VAL A 643 50.19 -0.55 -20.06
C VAL A 643 50.72 0.14 -21.32
N PRO A 644 51.97 0.61 -21.36
CA PRO A 644 52.49 1.33 -22.52
C PRO A 644 52.30 0.50 -23.79
N ALA A 645 51.76 1.12 -24.84
CA ALA A 645 51.50 0.48 -26.13
C ALA A 645 52.81 0.21 -26.91
N VAL A 646 53.60 -0.72 -26.40
CA VAL A 646 54.83 -1.22 -27.01
C VAL A 646 54.57 -2.64 -27.50
N HIS A 647 54.91 -2.93 -28.76
CA HIS A 647 54.81 -4.29 -29.28
C HIS A 647 55.70 -5.24 -28.46
N THR A 648 55.10 -6.31 -27.94
CA THR A 648 55.78 -7.33 -27.13
C THR A 648 55.36 -8.71 -27.60
N SER A 649 56.08 -9.28 -28.58
CA SER A 649 55.82 -10.62 -29.09
C SER A 649 56.20 -11.73 -28.11
N THR A 650 57.07 -11.44 -27.14
CA THR A 650 57.40 -12.32 -26.02
C THR A 650 56.90 -11.73 -24.70
N SER A 651 56.42 -12.59 -23.82
CA SER A 651 55.77 -12.21 -22.57
C SER A 651 56.68 -11.37 -21.69
N ARG A 652 56.13 -10.31 -21.10
CA ARG A 652 56.77 -9.49 -20.07
C ARG A 652 55.92 -9.47 -18.80
N PRO A 653 56.52 -9.23 -17.61
CA PRO A 653 55.74 -9.06 -16.40
C PRO A 653 54.69 -7.95 -16.56
N PHE A 654 53.45 -8.24 -16.17
CA PHE A 654 52.37 -7.27 -16.19
C PHE A 654 52.65 -6.14 -15.19
N PRO A 655 52.46 -4.84 -15.51
CA PRO A 655 52.97 -3.77 -14.64
C PRO A 655 52.07 -3.40 -13.45
N GLY A 656 50.94 -4.07 -13.22
CA GLY A 656 50.02 -3.77 -12.11
C GLY A 656 50.68 -3.88 -10.71
N GLU A 657 50.52 -2.86 -9.88
CA GLU A 657 51.17 -2.75 -8.55
C GLU A 657 50.56 -3.66 -7.48
N TYR A 658 49.36 -4.19 -7.74
CA TYR A 658 48.63 -5.05 -6.83
C TYR A 658 48.37 -6.41 -7.45
N VAL A 659 48.05 -7.38 -6.60
CA VAL A 659 47.57 -8.70 -6.99
C VAL A 659 46.24 -8.96 -6.29
N ARG A 660 45.22 -9.32 -7.07
CA ARG A 660 43.96 -9.82 -6.55
C ARG A 660 44.10 -11.32 -6.32
N VAL A 661 43.83 -11.74 -5.10
CA VAL A 661 43.84 -13.12 -4.65
C VAL A 661 42.44 -13.44 -4.17
N ARG A 662 41.87 -14.55 -4.63
CA ARG A 662 40.55 -15.02 -4.19
C ARG A 662 40.47 -16.54 -4.20
N GLY A 663 39.44 -17.07 -3.57
CA GLY A 663 39.16 -18.49 -3.57
C GLY A 663 37.90 -18.82 -2.78
N ARG A 664 37.68 -20.11 -2.58
CA ARG A 664 36.62 -20.67 -1.76
C ARG A 664 37.20 -21.44 -0.59
N ILE A 665 36.46 -21.47 0.51
CA ILE A 665 36.78 -22.25 1.69
C ILE A 665 35.55 -23.04 2.12
N THR A 666 35.71 -24.34 2.36
CA THR A 666 34.64 -25.18 2.89
C THR A 666 34.44 -24.96 4.39
N ARG A 667 33.28 -25.34 4.93
CA ARG A 667 33.05 -25.35 6.40
C ARG A 667 34.07 -26.20 7.17
N SER A 668 34.60 -27.26 6.54
CA SER A 668 35.67 -28.10 7.10
C SER A 668 37.06 -27.45 7.08
N GLY A 669 37.21 -26.28 6.46
CA GLY A 669 38.46 -25.53 6.37
C GLY A 669 39.30 -25.82 5.11
N THR A 670 38.79 -26.61 4.16
CA THR A 670 39.49 -26.89 2.90
C THR A 670 39.46 -25.66 2.00
N VAL A 671 40.63 -25.20 1.55
CA VAL A 671 40.77 -24.01 0.72
C VAL A 671 40.98 -24.39 -0.76
N ARG A 672 40.17 -23.82 -1.65
CA ARG A 672 40.32 -23.87 -3.12
C ARG A 672 40.67 -22.48 -3.64
N TRP A 673 41.85 -22.32 -4.24
CA TRP A 673 42.31 -21.04 -4.77
C TRP A 673 41.82 -20.82 -6.20
N SER A 674 41.38 -19.60 -6.49
CA SER A 674 41.15 -19.15 -7.87
C SER A 674 42.43 -18.48 -8.42
N PRO A 675 42.62 -18.40 -9.74
CA PRO A 675 43.80 -17.74 -10.32
C PRO A 675 43.93 -16.29 -9.83
N GLY A 676 45.04 -15.97 -9.18
CA GLY A 676 45.36 -14.60 -8.81
C GLY A 676 45.77 -13.78 -10.05
N LEU A 677 45.41 -12.50 -10.08
CA LEU A 677 45.67 -11.63 -11.23
C LEU A 677 46.28 -10.30 -10.76
N ARG A 678 47.38 -9.87 -11.40
CA ARG A 678 47.92 -8.53 -11.16
C ARG A 678 46.97 -7.48 -11.71
N THR A 679 46.71 -6.46 -10.90
CA THR A 679 45.74 -5.39 -11.17
C THR A 679 46.33 -4.03 -10.79
N PHE A 680 45.81 -2.97 -11.39
CA PHE A 680 46.11 -1.59 -10.99
C PHE A 680 45.16 -1.08 -9.91
N ARG A 681 44.03 -1.79 -9.69
CA ARG A 681 43.06 -1.45 -8.65
C ARG A 681 43.70 -1.60 -7.27
N LYS A 682 43.69 -0.52 -6.50
CA LYS A 682 44.20 -0.49 -5.13
C LYS A 682 43.38 -1.42 -4.22
N PRO A 683 43.92 -1.83 -3.06
CA PRO A 683 43.17 -2.54 -2.04
C PRO A 683 41.99 -1.71 -1.55
N SER A 684 40.80 -2.33 -1.53
CA SER A 684 39.63 -1.75 -0.87
C SER A 684 39.76 -1.88 0.65
N PRO A 685 39.17 -0.96 1.44
CA PRO A 685 39.09 -1.12 2.89
C PRO A 685 38.44 -2.46 3.26
N PRO A 686 38.97 -3.19 4.25
CA PRO A 686 38.41 -4.47 4.64
C PRO A 686 37.02 -4.29 5.26
N ARG A 687 36.07 -5.14 4.87
CA ARG A 687 34.74 -5.21 5.47
C ARG A 687 34.84 -5.83 6.86
N THR A 688 34.29 -5.15 7.86
CA THR A 688 34.19 -5.71 9.21
C THR A 688 33.01 -6.67 9.27
N VAL A 689 33.28 -7.96 9.51
CA VAL A 689 32.24 -8.97 9.69
C VAL A 689 32.36 -9.53 11.12
N PRO A 690 31.24 -9.68 11.86
CA PRO A 690 31.27 -10.36 13.15
C PRO A 690 31.78 -11.79 13.02
N GLY A 691 32.66 -12.21 13.94
CA GLY A 691 33.17 -13.57 13.99
C GLY A 691 34.69 -13.66 13.93
N PRO A 692 35.24 -14.83 13.56
CA PRO A 692 36.68 -15.05 13.52
C PRO A 692 37.33 -14.17 12.45
N THR A 693 38.54 -13.70 12.72
CA THR A 693 39.28 -12.83 11.80
C THR A 693 39.96 -13.67 10.74
N TYR A 694 39.58 -13.47 9.48
CA TYR A 694 40.28 -14.07 8.35
C TYR A 694 41.27 -13.09 7.73
N THR A 695 42.46 -13.58 7.37
CA THR A 695 43.48 -12.77 6.69
C THR A 695 44.08 -13.51 5.52
N VAL A 696 44.22 -12.83 4.39
CA VAL A 696 45.03 -13.28 3.26
C VAL A 696 46.39 -12.59 3.35
N SER A 697 47.48 -13.35 3.28
CA SER A 697 48.84 -12.82 3.35
C SER A 697 49.76 -13.42 2.30
N VAL A 698 50.71 -12.61 1.84
CA VAL A 698 51.82 -13.03 0.98
C VAL A 698 53.06 -13.19 1.84
N GLU A 699 53.75 -14.33 1.71
CA GLU A 699 54.96 -14.68 2.46
C GLU A 699 56.14 -14.95 1.55
N ASP A 700 57.35 -14.69 2.02
CA ASP A 700 58.57 -15.14 1.35
C ASP A 700 59.00 -16.56 1.76
N ALA A 701 60.11 -17.04 1.20
CA ALA A 701 60.62 -18.39 1.44
C ALA A 701 61.07 -18.63 2.90
N ALA A 702 61.30 -17.57 3.69
CA ALA A 702 61.61 -17.66 5.11
C ALA A 702 60.35 -17.65 6.00
N GLY A 703 59.16 -17.54 5.39
CA GLY A 703 57.87 -17.43 6.10
C GLY A 703 57.59 -16.01 6.61
N GLN A 704 58.35 -15.00 6.18
CA GLN A 704 58.09 -13.62 6.56
C GLN A 704 56.89 -13.08 5.76
N VAL A 705 55.88 -12.54 6.45
CA VAL A 705 54.75 -11.86 5.81
C VAL A 705 55.23 -10.56 5.15
N LEU A 706 55.10 -10.49 3.83
CA LEU A 706 55.46 -9.33 3.00
C LEU A 706 54.30 -8.34 2.87
N ALA A 707 53.07 -8.87 2.81
CA ALA A 707 51.84 -8.10 2.74
C ALA A 707 50.69 -8.94 3.33
N GLY A 708 49.68 -8.28 3.89
CA GLY A 708 48.48 -8.96 4.40
C GLY A 708 47.29 -8.02 4.45
N SER A 709 46.10 -8.59 4.28
CA SER A 709 44.84 -7.88 4.36
C SER A 709 43.81 -8.76 5.08
N PRO A 710 42.91 -8.18 5.90
CA PRO A 710 41.73 -8.91 6.31
C PRO A 710 40.87 -9.24 5.09
N THR A 711 40.13 -10.34 5.17
CA THR A 711 39.09 -10.72 4.20
C THR A 711 37.84 -11.12 4.96
N ALA A 712 36.67 -10.86 4.38
CA ALA A 712 35.44 -11.47 4.83
C ALA A 712 35.39 -12.93 4.37
N VAL A 713 34.85 -13.80 5.22
CA VAL A 713 34.43 -15.17 4.89
C VAL A 713 33.08 -15.35 5.54
N VAL A 714 32.02 -15.43 4.74
CA VAL A 714 30.66 -15.51 5.22
C VAL A 714 30.02 -16.77 4.65
N PHE A 715 29.48 -17.60 5.56
CA PHE A 715 28.59 -18.69 5.20
C PHE A 715 27.17 -18.23 5.53
N ASP A 716 26.45 -17.91 4.48
CA ASP A 716 25.15 -17.26 4.44
C ASP A 716 24.00 -18.16 4.90
N SER A 717 24.20 -19.49 4.89
CA SER A 717 23.27 -20.47 5.46
C SER A 717 24.00 -21.65 6.11
N PRO A 718 23.39 -22.34 7.09
CA PRO A 718 23.91 -23.59 7.66
C PRO A 718 24.20 -24.67 6.60
N GLU A 719 23.40 -24.71 5.54
CA GLU A 719 23.49 -25.66 4.44
C GLU A 719 24.62 -25.34 3.46
N GLN A 720 24.99 -24.05 3.32
CA GLN A 720 26.07 -23.62 2.43
C GLN A 720 27.39 -24.27 2.84
N GLN A 721 27.99 -25.01 1.90
CA GLN A 721 29.21 -25.79 2.15
C GLN A 721 30.49 -24.99 1.90
N GLU A 722 30.46 -23.98 1.04
CA GLU A 722 31.61 -23.17 0.62
C GLU A 722 31.32 -21.68 0.77
N ALA A 723 32.26 -20.92 1.32
CA ALA A 723 32.27 -19.46 1.38
C ALA A 723 33.40 -18.89 0.52
N LEU A 724 33.21 -17.68 -0.01
CA LEU A 724 34.24 -16.98 -0.77
C LEU A 724 35.16 -16.18 0.15
N PHE A 725 36.38 -15.96 -0.32
CA PHE A 725 37.30 -14.99 0.27
C PHE A 725 38.06 -14.28 -0.85
N GLY A 726 38.47 -13.04 -0.59
CA GLY A 726 39.13 -12.21 -1.59
C GLY A 726 39.86 -11.05 -0.96
N ALA A 727 41.06 -10.76 -1.47
CA ALA A 727 41.84 -9.59 -1.09
C ALA A 727 42.65 -9.08 -2.27
N ARG A 728 42.84 -7.75 -2.30
CA ARG A 728 43.86 -7.11 -3.15
C ARG A 728 45.04 -6.72 -2.27
N LEU A 729 46.24 -7.13 -2.67
CA LEU A 729 47.46 -7.00 -1.89
C LEU A 729 48.55 -6.32 -2.74
N PRO A 730 49.46 -5.54 -2.14
CA PRO A 730 50.67 -5.09 -2.83
C PRO A 730 51.41 -6.27 -3.47
N TYR A 731 51.70 -6.17 -4.77
CA TYR A 731 52.43 -7.21 -5.49
C TYR A 731 53.91 -7.19 -5.12
N THR A 732 54.49 -8.37 -4.96
CA THR A 732 55.94 -8.53 -4.78
C THR A 732 56.45 -9.78 -5.50
N PRO A 733 57.57 -9.70 -6.25
CA PRO A 733 58.19 -10.86 -6.90
C PRO A 733 58.88 -11.80 -5.91
N ARG A 734 59.07 -11.38 -4.64
CA ARG A 734 59.65 -12.22 -3.57
C ARG A 734 58.66 -13.22 -2.96
N ALA A 735 57.40 -13.19 -3.39
CA ALA A 735 56.37 -14.07 -2.89
C ALA A 735 56.72 -15.54 -3.13
N HIS A 736 56.57 -16.35 -2.11
CA HIS A 736 56.76 -17.81 -2.13
C HIS A 736 55.46 -18.53 -1.78
N ARG A 737 54.63 -17.95 -0.91
CA ARG A 737 53.32 -18.50 -0.52
C ARG A 737 52.28 -17.40 -0.42
N VAL A 738 51.04 -17.74 -0.75
CA VAL A 738 49.85 -16.96 -0.39
C VAL A 738 49.05 -17.81 0.58
N VAL A 739 48.71 -17.24 1.74
CA VAL A 739 48.18 -18.00 2.87
C VAL A 739 46.86 -17.38 3.33
N LEU A 740 45.84 -18.21 3.50
CA LEU A 740 44.61 -17.86 4.19
C LEU A 740 44.71 -18.32 5.65
N ARG A 741 44.48 -17.40 6.57
CA ARG A 741 44.44 -17.69 8.01
C ARG A 741 43.08 -17.37 8.61
N ARG A 742 42.76 -18.07 9.71
CA ARG A 742 41.66 -17.77 10.63
C ARG A 742 42.24 -17.63 12.04
N ASP A 743 42.06 -16.46 12.64
CA ASP A 743 42.57 -16.13 13.98
C ASP A 743 44.07 -16.48 14.13
N GLY A 744 44.85 -16.20 13.08
CA GLY A 744 46.29 -16.50 13.01
C GLY A 744 46.64 -17.95 12.62
N THR A 745 45.68 -18.88 12.62
CA THR A 745 45.89 -20.27 12.21
C THR A 745 45.82 -20.41 10.70
N GLU A 746 46.84 -21.02 10.08
CA GLU A 746 46.84 -21.33 8.65
C GLU A 746 45.77 -22.37 8.31
N LEU A 747 44.88 -22.03 7.37
CA LEU A 747 43.86 -22.95 6.84
C LEU A 747 44.27 -23.56 5.52
N GLY A 748 44.96 -22.78 4.69
CA GLY A 748 45.48 -23.24 3.41
C GLY A 748 46.48 -22.26 2.83
N ALA A 749 47.36 -22.78 1.99
CA ALA A 749 48.37 -21.99 1.30
C ALA A 749 48.50 -22.40 -0.16
N MET A 750 48.61 -21.42 -1.04
CA MET A 750 49.02 -21.58 -2.44
C MET A 750 50.51 -21.32 -2.54
N VAL A 751 51.26 -22.28 -3.09
CA VAL A 751 52.68 -22.08 -3.43
C VAL A 751 52.77 -21.18 -4.66
N VAL A 752 53.54 -20.10 -4.57
CA VAL A 752 53.78 -19.19 -5.69
C VAL A 752 54.84 -19.80 -6.59
N PRO A 753 54.57 -19.99 -7.90
CA PRO A 753 55.58 -20.45 -8.85
C PRO A 753 56.79 -19.51 -8.87
N SER A 754 57.99 -20.03 -9.07
CA SER A 754 59.25 -19.27 -8.93
C SER A 754 59.45 -18.14 -9.95
N GLY A 755 58.68 -18.13 -11.04
CA GLY A 755 58.81 -17.16 -12.11
C GLY A 755 57.48 -16.81 -12.77
N PRO A 756 57.42 -15.70 -13.52
CA PRO A 756 56.21 -15.28 -14.20
C PRO A 756 55.92 -16.16 -15.44
N PRO A 757 54.64 -16.24 -15.88
CA PRO A 757 54.27 -17.00 -17.07
C PRO A 757 55.10 -16.61 -18.29
N GLN A 758 55.63 -17.60 -19.00
CA GLN A 758 56.40 -17.38 -20.22
C GLN A 758 55.65 -17.89 -21.46
N PHE A 759 55.38 -17.00 -22.40
CA PHE A 759 54.68 -17.31 -23.64
C PHE A 759 55.00 -16.27 -24.73
N ALA A 760 54.72 -16.60 -25.98
CA ALA A 760 54.93 -15.70 -27.11
C ALA A 760 53.66 -15.60 -27.95
N LEU A 761 53.36 -14.39 -28.41
CA LEU A 761 52.35 -14.18 -29.45
C LEU A 761 52.91 -14.75 -30.76
N SER A 762 52.12 -15.58 -31.44
CA SER A 762 52.47 -16.17 -32.74
C SER A 762 51.67 -15.55 -33.89
N ALA A 763 50.51 -14.94 -33.61
CA ALA A 763 49.78 -14.11 -34.56
C ALA A 763 48.93 -13.05 -33.81
N PRO A 764 48.88 -11.80 -34.30
CA PRO A 764 49.69 -11.23 -35.39
C PRO A 764 51.10 -10.80 -34.94
N LEU A 765 52.12 -11.04 -35.78
CA LEU A 765 53.51 -10.61 -35.53
C LEU A 765 53.88 -9.28 -36.21
N SER A 766 53.06 -8.82 -37.16
CA SER A 766 53.14 -7.55 -37.88
C SER A 766 51.84 -6.77 -37.70
N THR A 767 51.67 -5.66 -38.43
CA THR A 767 50.39 -4.94 -38.47
C THR A 767 49.24 -5.94 -38.58
N PRO A 768 48.32 -5.99 -37.60
CA PRO A 768 47.22 -6.94 -37.59
C PRO A 768 46.41 -6.88 -38.88
N GLU A 769 46.31 -8.01 -39.59
CA GLU A 769 45.31 -8.19 -40.63
C GLU A 769 44.00 -8.55 -39.95
N ILE A 770 43.03 -7.64 -40.04
CA ILE A 770 41.66 -7.87 -39.61
C ILE A 770 40.96 -8.55 -40.79
N ASP A 771 40.30 -9.67 -40.53
CA ASP A 771 39.61 -10.40 -41.60
C ASP A 771 38.41 -9.60 -42.16
N THR A 772 37.80 -10.12 -43.23
CA THR A 772 36.65 -9.48 -43.88
C THR A 772 35.41 -9.40 -43.00
N ASP A 773 35.35 -10.24 -41.96
CA ASP A 773 34.26 -10.27 -40.99
C ASP A 773 34.53 -9.36 -39.77
N GLY A 774 35.66 -8.65 -39.76
CA GLY A 774 36.03 -7.71 -38.70
C GLY A 774 36.61 -8.40 -37.47
N VAL A 775 37.14 -9.61 -37.59
CA VAL A 775 37.72 -10.42 -36.51
C VAL A 775 39.24 -10.32 -36.52
N LEU A 776 39.83 -10.18 -35.32
CA LEU A 776 41.26 -10.28 -35.09
C LEU A 776 41.60 -11.63 -34.45
N HIS A 777 42.28 -12.48 -35.20
CA HIS A 777 42.73 -13.79 -34.74
C HIS A 777 44.01 -13.68 -33.90
N LEU A 778 43.89 -13.90 -32.59
CA LEU A 778 45.03 -13.95 -31.67
C LEU A 778 45.46 -15.39 -31.44
N ARG A 779 46.74 -15.67 -31.64
CA ARG A 779 47.35 -16.98 -31.37
C ARG A 779 48.63 -16.80 -30.58
N TRP A 780 48.87 -17.67 -29.62
CA TRP A 780 50.08 -17.64 -28.80
C TRP A 780 50.58 -19.06 -28.50
N GLN A 781 51.79 -19.15 -27.97
CA GLN A 781 52.43 -20.41 -27.60
C GLN A 781 53.15 -20.25 -26.27
N ARG A 782 52.96 -21.20 -25.36
CA ARG A 782 53.71 -21.28 -24.11
C ARG A 782 55.20 -21.52 -24.40
N LEU A 783 56.08 -20.85 -23.67
CA LEU A 783 57.53 -21.04 -23.74
C LEU A 783 57.94 -21.89 -22.53
N ASP A 784 58.45 -23.09 -22.78
CA ASP A 784 58.77 -24.07 -21.74
C ASP A 784 60.18 -23.88 -21.13
N VAL A 785 60.59 -22.64 -20.87
CA VAL A 785 61.99 -22.35 -20.48
C VAL A 785 62.12 -22.20 -18.96
N GLY A 786 62.76 -23.18 -18.31
CA GLY A 786 63.22 -23.08 -16.93
C GLY A 786 62.17 -23.32 -15.84
N GLU A 787 61.01 -23.89 -16.16
CA GLU A 787 59.99 -24.26 -15.17
C GLU A 787 60.20 -25.70 -14.63
N PRO A 788 60.15 -25.92 -13.31
CA PRO A 788 60.20 -27.25 -12.72
C PRO A 788 58.88 -28.02 -12.92
N GLU A 789 58.95 -29.36 -12.97
CA GLU A 789 57.78 -30.24 -13.05
C GLU A 789 57.17 -30.52 -11.65
N PRO A 790 55.83 -30.65 -11.51
CA PRO A 790 54.82 -30.48 -12.55
C PRO A 790 54.60 -29.00 -12.89
N ARG A 791 54.41 -28.71 -14.18
CA ARG A 791 54.27 -27.33 -14.66
C ARG A 791 53.03 -26.64 -14.10
N PRO A 792 53.12 -25.35 -13.73
CA PRO A 792 51.94 -24.59 -13.32
C PRO A 792 50.97 -24.45 -14.51
N ALA A 793 49.68 -24.52 -14.24
CA ALA A 793 48.65 -24.19 -15.24
C ALA A 793 48.67 -22.67 -15.50
N TYR A 794 48.48 -22.27 -16.76
CA TYR A 794 48.29 -20.86 -17.11
C TYR A 794 46.81 -20.61 -17.39
N THR A 795 46.30 -19.54 -16.82
CA THR A 795 44.99 -18.96 -17.17
C THR A 795 45.24 -17.71 -18.00
N TYR A 796 44.61 -17.62 -19.16
CA TYR A 796 44.77 -16.51 -20.09
C TYR A 796 43.54 -15.60 -20.09
N TYR A 797 43.79 -14.32 -20.38
CA TYR A 797 42.79 -13.28 -20.60
C TYR A 797 43.15 -12.54 -21.89
N VAL A 798 42.14 -12.06 -22.60
CA VAL A 798 42.31 -11.18 -23.77
C VAL A 798 41.70 -9.84 -23.44
N ARG A 799 42.52 -8.79 -23.58
CA ARG A 799 42.13 -7.40 -23.36
C ARG A 799 42.31 -6.60 -24.64
N PHE A 800 41.30 -5.83 -25.03
CA PHE A 800 41.43 -4.81 -26.07
C PHE A 800 41.66 -3.47 -25.39
N THR A 801 42.56 -2.63 -25.91
CA THR A 801 42.73 -1.28 -25.36
C THR A 801 43.18 -0.24 -26.39
N ASN A 802 42.75 1.00 -26.18
CA ASN A 802 43.37 2.14 -26.85
C ASN A 802 44.81 2.29 -26.34
N ALA A 803 45.74 2.71 -27.19
CA ALA A 803 47.16 2.76 -26.86
C ALA A 803 47.52 3.76 -25.75
N ASP A 804 46.61 4.68 -25.44
CA ASP A 804 46.68 5.61 -24.30
C ASP A 804 46.00 5.04 -23.02
N GLY A 805 45.43 3.83 -23.10
CA GLY A 805 44.77 3.13 -22.01
C GLY A 805 43.36 3.62 -21.67
N THR A 806 42.76 4.50 -22.49
CA THR A 806 41.44 5.12 -22.24
C THR A 806 40.24 4.18 -22.35
N PHE A 807 40.44 2.95 -22.82
CA PHE A 807 39.41 1.93 -22.96
C PHE A 807 40.08 0.56 -22.81
N ALA A 808 39.59 -0.35 -21.94
CA ALA A 808 40.33 -1.57 -21.61
C ALA A 808 39.47 -2.83 -21.30
N PRO A 809 38.44 -3.19 -22.08
CA PRO A 809 37.59 -4.35 -21.80
C PRO A 809 38.35 -5.68 -21.94
N ARG A 810 37.86 -6.70 -21.22
CA ARG A 810 38.36 -8.09 -21.29
C ARG A 810 37.35 -9.04 -21.95
N PRO A 811 37.22 -9.04 -23.28
CA PRO A 811 36.33 -9.96 -24.00
C PRO A 811 36.71 -11.45 -23.84
N GLY A 812 37.96 -11.75 -23.47
CA GLY A 812 38.38 -13.11 -23.10
C GLY A 812 38.74 -13.19 -21.63
N VAL A 813 38.03 -14.02 -20.87
CA VAL A 813 38.32 -14.31 -19.45
C VAL A 813 38.47 -15.81 -19.22
N ASN A 814 39.34 -16.17 -18.27
CA ASN A 814 39.56 -17.54 -17.82
C ASN A 814 39.81 -18.57 -18.94
N LEU A 815 40.52 -18.16 -19.99
CA LEU A 815 40.85 -19.00 -21.14
C LEU A 815 41.94 -20.01 -20.78
N THR A 816 41.77 -21.26 -21.19
CA THR A 816 42.79 -22.32 -21.06
C THR A 816 43.48 -22.64 -22.39
N GLY A 817 42.82 -22.34 -23.51
CA GLY A 817 43.37 -22.48 -24.86
C GLY A 817 44.41 -21.40 -25.20
N THR A 818 45.08 -21.58 -26.34
CA THR A 818 46.13 -20.67 -26.83
C THR A 818 45.72 -19.87 -28.07
N ALA A 819 44.41 -19.66 -28.22
CA ALA A 819 43.79 -18.98 -29.34
C ALA A 819 42.55 -18.21 -28.86
N PHE A 820 42.32 -17.04 -29.44
CA PHE A 820 41.10 -16.27 -29.23
C PHE A 820 40.79 -15.44 -30.48
N ASP A 821 39.53 -15.38 -30.87
CA ASP A 821 39.07 -14.59 -32.01
C ASP A 821 38.33 -13.37 -31.48
N LEU A 822 38.99 -12.22 -31.60
CA LEU A 822 38.52 -10.95 -31.05
C LEU A 822 37.65 -10.23 -32.08
N ASP A 823 36.35 -10.16 -31.83
CA ASP A 823 35.42 -9.40 -32.69
C ASP A 823 35.63 -7.89 -32.52
N LEU A 824 36.22 -7.26 -33.53
CA LEU A 824 36.51 -5.83 -33.52
C LEU A 824 35.32 -4.99 -33.98
N ARG A 825 34.25 -5.58 -34.54
CA ARG A 825 33.08 -4.83 -35.08
C ARG A 825 32.35 -4.01 -34.02
N THR A 826 32.44 -4.44 -32.77
CA THR A 826 31.81 -3.74 -31.64
C THR A 826 32.76 -2.73 -30.99
N MET A 827 34.09 -2.92 -31.10
CA MET A 827 35.14 -2.13 -30.42
C MET A 827 35.18 -0.66 -30.86
N PRO A 828 35.59 0.28 -29.99
CA PRO A 828 35.73 1.68 -30.37
C PRO A 828 36.77 1.88 -31.46
N GLY A 829 36.47 2.85 -32.31
CA GLY A 829 37.42 3.40 -33.25
C GLY A 829 38.47 4.25 -32.55
N HIS A 830 39.75 3.98 -32.83
CA HIS A 830 40.85 4.80 -32.37
C HIS A 830 42.03 4.66 -33.34
N ARG A 831 42.87 5.71 -33.45
CA ARG A 831 44.04 5.70 -34.35
C ARG A 831 45.14 4.75 -33.90
N ARG A 832 45.11 4.36 -32.61
CA ARG A 832 46.11 3.50 -31.98
C ARG A 832 45.40 2.53 -31.04
N CYS A 833 45.08 1.35 -31.52
CA CYS A 833 44.51 0.24 -30.77
C CYS A 833 45.56 -0.86 -30.58
N VAL A 834 45.43 -1.63 -29.52
CA VAL A 834 46.22 -2.84 -29.28
C VAL A 834 45.33 -3.93 -28.66
N ALA A 835 45.68 -5.19 -28.92
CA ALA A 835 45.15 -6.32 -28.17
C ALA A 835 46.26 -6.94 -27.32
N GLN A 836 45.92 -7.34 -26.11
CA GLN A 836 46.84 -7.93 -25.14
C GLN A 836 46.33 -9.32 -24.79
N VAL A 837 47.24 -10.28 -24.80
CA VAL A 837 47.01 -11.58 -24.16
C VAL A 837 47.76 -11.52 -22.83
N ILE A 838 47.03 -11.73 -21.74
CA ILE A 838 47.53 -11.70 -20.37
C ILE A 838 47.48 -13.14 -19.87
N ALA A 839 48.53 -13.60 -19.19
CA ALA A 839 48.59 -14.93 -18.59
C ALA A 839 48.91 -14.81 -17.11
N THR A 840 48.25 -15.62 -16.28
CA THR A 840 48.61 -15.82 -14.88
C THR A 840 48.89 -17.29 -14.58
N ASN A 841 49.84 -17.55 -13.68
CA ASN A 841 50.10 -18.89 -13.12
C ASN A 841 49.59 -19.03 -11.68
N GLY A 842 48.62 -18.19 -11.30
CA GLY A 842 48.00 -18.17 -9.97
C GLY A 842 48.45 -17.02 -9.07
N TYR A 843 49.59 -16.39 -9.37
CA TYR A 843 50.05 -15.19 -8.64
C TYR A 843 50.85 -14.23 -9.52
N HIS A 844 51.79 -14.76 -10.31
CA HIS A 844 52.52 -13.93 -11.26
C HIS A 844 51.70 -13.76 -12.53
N THR A 845 51.74 -12.55 -13.09
CA THR A 845 51.04 -12.22 -14.32
C THR A 845 52.01 -11.66 -15.34
N SER A 846 51.92 -12.14 -16.57
CA SER A 846 52.65 -11.66 -17.74
C SER A 846 51.70 -11.26 -18.84
N TYR A 847 52.17 -10.49 -19.82
CA TYR A 847 51.39 -10.15 -21.00
C TYR A 847 52.26 -10.09 -22.26
N VAL A 848 51.63 -10.35 -23.39
CA VAL A 848 52.09 -10.00 -24.75
C VAL A 848 51.10 -9.03 -25.36
N GLN A 849 51.54 -8.30 -26.38
CA GLN A 849 50.71 -7.31 -27.04
C GLN A 849 50.97 -7.29 -28.53
N THR A 850 49.90 -7.14 -29.31
CA THR A 850 49.97 -6.94 -30.76
C THR A 850 50.73 -5.66 -31.11
N PRO A 851 51.21 -5.53 -32.36
CA PRO A 851 51.53 -4.22 -32.91
C PRO A 851 50.31 -3.30 -32.87
N VAL A 852 50.54 -1.99 -32.88
CA VAL A 852 49.48 -0.98 -32.93
C VAL A 852 48.77 -1.05 -34.27
N PHE A 853 47.44 -1.00 -34.25
CA PHE A 853 46.58 -0.89 -35.43
C PHE A 853 45.58 0.24 -35.25
N ALA A 854 44.88 0.62 -36.32
CA ALA A 854 43.84 1.65 -36.26
C ALA A 854 42.47 1.01 -36.51
N LEU A 855 41.45 1.51 -35.82
CA LEU A 855 40.05 1.21 -36.10
C LEU A 855 39.32 2.50 -36.46
N PRO A 856 38.49 2.52 -37.51
CA PRO A 856 37.68 3.67 -37.83
C PRO A 856 36.67 3.95 -36.71
N PRO A 857 36.34 5.23 -36.43
CA PRO A 857 35.20 5.59 -35.60
C PRO A 857 33.92 4.86 -36.03
N ARG A 858 33.08 4.53 -35.06
CA ARG A 858 31.84 3.77 -35.24
C ARG A 858 30.69 4.67 -34.84
N PRO A 859 29.60 4.70 -35.64
CA PRO A 859 28.43 5.44 -35.22
C PRO A 859 27.83 4.82 -33.95
N PRO A 860 27.13 5.61 -33.13
CA PRO A 860 26.48 5.10 -31.93
C PRO A 860 25.37 4.12 -32.29
N GLN A 861 25.07 3.20 -31.39
CA GLN A 861 23.92 2.30 -31.48
C GLN A 861 22.69 2.96 -30.83
N VAL A 862 21.53 2.78 -31.44
CA VAL A 862 20.24 3.06 -30.80
C VAL A 862 19.84 1.86 -29.95
N LEU A 863 19.64 2.09 -28.66
CA LEU A 863 19.04 1.16 -27.71
C LEU A 863 17.57 1.55 -27.51
N ALA A 864 16.71 1.07 -28.40
CA ALA A 864 15.27 1.28 -28.31
C ALA A 864 14.65 0.34 -27.25
N GLY A 865 13.70 0.85 -26.48
CA GLY A 865 12.85 0.07 -25.59
C GLY A 865 11.67 -0.56 -26.34
N ASP A 866 10.64 -0.95 -25.59
CA ASP A 866 9.38 -1.42 -26.15
C ASP A 866 8.66 -0.32 -26.97
N THR A 867 7.98 -0.73 -28.03
CA THR A 867 7.27 0.14 -28.97
C THR A 867 5.76 -0.10 -29.01
N ASP A 868 5.23 -0.97 -28.15
CA ASP A 868 3.80 -1.32 -28.17
C ASP A 868 2.91 -0.28 -27.44
N GLY A 869 3.52 0.62 -26.67
CA GLY A 869 2.83 1.67 -25.90
C GLY A 869 2.96 3.09 -26.48
N PRO A 870 2.15 4.04 -25.96
CA PRO A 870 2.19 5.44 -26.39
C PRO A 870 3.47 6.17 -25.92
N LEU A 871 4.09 5.72 -24.83
CA LEU A 871 5.35 6.27 -24.33
C LEU A 871 6.50 5.40 -24.84
N LEU A 872 7.29 5.97 -25.74
CA LEU A 872 8.45 5.32 -26.34
C LEU A 872 9.70 5.69 -25.55
N HIS A 873 10.63 4.73 -25.42
CA HIS A 873 11.90 4.93 -24.73
C HIS A 873 13.07 4.61 -25.65
N ALA A 874 14.11 5.43 -25.60
CA ALA A 874 15.33 5.19 -26.36
C ALA A 874 16.53 5.80 -25.65
N GLN A 875 17.67 5.12 -25.80
CA GLN A 875 18.98 5.63 -25.40
C GLN A 875 19.97 5.41 -26.54
N GLY A 876 21.05 6.17 -26.56
CA GLY A 876 22.21 5.85 -27.37
C GLY A 876 23.29 5.11 -26.61
N SER A 877 24.12 4.40 -27.36
CA SER A 877 25.41 3.90 -26.88
C SER A 877 26.48 4.08 -27.94
N SER A 878 27.49 4.89 -27.62
CA SER A 878 28.68 5.04 -28.45
C SER A 878 29.75 4.05 -27.98
N PRO A 879 30.36 3.28 -28.89
CA PRO A 879 31.54 2.49 -28.56
C PRO A 879 32.69 3.33 -27.98
N GLN A 880 32.82 4.60 -28.40
CA GLN A 880 33.89 5.52 -28.01
C GLN A 880 33.61 6.24 -26.70
N TYR A 881 32.36 6.66 -26.50
CA TYR A 881 31.98 7.59 -25.42
C TYR A 881 31.05 6.97 -24.38
N GLY A 882 30.60 5.73 -24.59
CA GLY A 882 29.65 5.05 -23.72
C GLY A 882 28.21 5.56 -23.90
N PRO A 883 27.39 5.59 -22.83
CA PRO A 883 25.96 5.91 -22.93
C PRO A 883 25.71 7.34 -23.40
N ILE A 884 24.75 7.51 -24.31
CA ILE A 884 24.28 8.81 -24.81
C ILE A 884 22.82 9.01 -24.38
N THR A 885 22.54 10.11 -23.69
CA THR A 885 21.23 10.45 -23.12
C THR A 885 20.89 11.92 -23.42
N GLY A 886 19.73 12.38 -22.95
CA GLY A 886 19.39 13.82 -22.99
C GLY A 886 19.26 14.39 -24.41
N ALA A 887 19.87 15.55 -24.64
CA ALA A 887 19.72 16.33 -25.87
C ALA A 887 20.26 15.62 -27.12
N ASP A 888 21.19 14.69 -26.95
CA ASP A 888 21.83 13.94 -28.04
C ASP A 888 20.98 12.76 -28.54
N VAL A 889 19.82 12.52 -27.91
CA VAL A 889 18.77 11.61 -28.37
C VAL A 889 17.62 12.44 -28.93
N ALA A 890 17.47 12.47 -30.25
CA ALA A 890 16.47 13.27 -30.96
C ALA A 890 15.36 12.39 -31.56
N TRP A 891 14.11 12.74 -31.27
CA TRP A 891 12.92 12.10 -31.83
C TRP A 891 12.50 12.79 -33.13
N LEU A 892 12.27 11.98 -34.15
CA LEU A 892 11.88 12.41 -35.49
C LEU A 892 10.44 11.97 -35.75
N VAL A 893 9.60 12.90 -36.17
CA VAL A 893 8.22 12.67 -36.60
C VAL A 893 8.13 13.07 -38.07
N ASP A 894 7.75 12.11 -38.91
CA ASP A 894 7.68 12.27 -40.38
C ASP A 894 8.98 12.84 -40.97
N GLY A 895 10.12 12.39 -40.42
CA GLY A 895 11.47 12.79 -40.83
C GLY A 895 11.95 14.14 -40.29
N ARG A 896 11.16 14.84 -39.46
CA ARG A 896 11.53 16.14 -38.86
C ARG A 896 11.76 16.01 -37.36
N ALA A 897 12.73 16.76 -36.83
CA ALA A 897 12.97 16.78 -35.38
C ALA A 897 11.76 17.36 -34.64
N ALA A 898 11.27 16.61 -33.64
CA ALA A 898 10.10 16.96 -32.84
C ALA A 898 10.46 17.20 -31.37
N ALA A 899 11.32 16.37 -30.79
CA ALA A 899 11.73 16.46 -29.39
C ALA A 899 13.14 15.89 -29.17
N THR A 900 13.69 16.11 -27.98
CA THR A 900 14.94 15.47 -27.53
C THR A 900 14.75 14.87 -26.13
N GLY A 901 15.50 13.83 -25.80
CA GLY A 901 15.44 13.15 -24.51
C GLY A 901 15.27 11.63 -24.67
N VAL A 902 15.30 10.92 -23.56
CA VAL A 902 15.27 9.44 -23.53
C VAL A 902 13.87 8.83 -23.67
N SER A 903 12.84 9.67 -23.79
CA SER A 903 11.46 9.24 -23.96
C SER A 903 10.67 10.19 -24.85
N PHE A 904 9.63 9.67 -25.48
CA PHE A 904 8.72 10.43 -26.34
C PHE A 904 7.31 9.87 -26.30
N ASP A 905 6.32 10.72 -26.05
CA ASP A 905 4.92 10.33 -26.11
C ASP A 905 4.40 10.49 -27.55
N ALA A 906 4.08 9.37 -28.21
CA ALA A 906 3.55 9.34 -29.56
C ALA A 906 2.26 10.18 -29.71
N ARG A 907 1.49 10.35 -28.64
CA ARG A 907 0.25 11.16 -28.64
C ARG A 907 0.52 12.66 -28.76
N SER A 908 1.75 13.09 -28.49
CA SER A 908 2.18 14.49 -28.68
C SER A 908 2.27 14.90 -30.16
N THR A 909 2.21 13.94 -31.09
CA THR A 909 2.27 14.19 -32.54
C THR A 909 0.98 14.79 -33.11
N GLY A 910 -0.14 14.67 -32.39
CA GLY A 910 -1.46 15.06 -32.87
C GLY A 910 -2.15 13.93 -33.64
N SER A 911 -3.46 14.07 -33.90
CA SER A 911 -4.26 13.00 -34.52
C SER A 911 -3.78 12.63 -35.92
N GLY A 912 -3.67 11.32 -36.18
CA GLY A 912 -3.29 10.78 -37.49
C GLY A 912 -2.15 9.77 -37.39
N ALA A 913 -1.78 9.17 -38.53
CA ALA A 913 -0.68 8.23 -38.61
C ALA A 913 0.64 8.96 -38.84
N HIS A 914 1.60 8.79 -37.93
CA HIS A 914 2.90 9.45 -37.97
C HIS A 914 4.05 8.45 -37.93
N ALA A 915 5.03 8.62 -38.81
CA ALA A 915 6.25 7.82 -38.80
C ALA A 915 7.21 8.35 -37.72
N ILE A 916 7.52 7.52 -36.73
CA ILE A 916 8.42 7.88 -35.62
C ILE A 916 9.76 7.16 -35.80
N ALA A 917 10.84 7.92 -35.67
CA ALA A 917 12.21 7.42 -35.60
C ALA A 917 12.97 8.12 -34.48
N VAL A 918 14.05 7.51 -34.01
CA VAL A 918 14.97 8.11 -33.05
C VAL A 918 16.36 8.22 -33.66
N ARG A 919 17.01 9.36 -33.48
CA ARG A 919 18.37 9.63 -33.89
C ARG A 919 19.24 9.89 -32.68
N VAL A 920 20.32 9.14 -32.58
CA VAL A 920 21.35 9.33 -31.55
C VAL A 920 22.58 9.90 -32.21
N THR A 921 23.17 10.94 -31.63
CA THR A 921 24.41 11.58 -32.11
C THR A 921 25.48 11.52 -31.04
N ASP A 922 26.70 11.15 -31.39
CA ASP A 922 27.83 11.13 -30.46
C ASP A 922 28.63 12.46 -30.49
N PRO A 923 29.55 12.69 -29.54
CA PRO A 923 30.40 13.89 -29.52
C PRO A 923 31.25 14.15 -30.78
N ASP A 924 31.54 13.12 -31.58
CA ASP A 924 32.25 13.25 -32.86
C ASP A 924 31.30 13.63 -34.03
N GLY A 925 29.99 13.74 -33.77
CA GLY A 925 28.95 14.04 -34.75
C GLY A 925 28.51 12.83 -35.59
N LEU A 926 29.00 11.63 -35.27
CA LEU A 926 28.47 10.41 -35.87
C LEU A 926 27.08 10.14 -35.31
N HIS A 927 26.18 9.67 -36.14
CA HIS A 927 24.81 9.42 -35.72
C HIS A 927 24.22 8.19 -36.37
N THR A 928 23.28 7.59 -35.66
CA THR A 928 22.43 6.51 -36.16
C THR A 928 20.98 6.92 -36.00
N THR A 929 20.19 6.73 -37.05
CA THR A 929 18.74 6.91 -37.00
C THR A 929 18.06 5.55 -37.12
N SER A 930 17.23 5.19 -36.15
CA SER A 930 16.45 3.97 -36.14
C SER A 930 14.96 4.29 -36.29
N PRO A 931 14.27 3.79 -37.33
CA PRO A 931 12.82 3.86 -37.39
C PRO A 931 12.21 2.95 -36.31
N LEU A 932 11.16 3.42 -35.64
CA LEU A 932 10.42 2.65 -34.64
C LEU A 932 9.09 2.13 -35.20
N GLY A 933 8.52 2.84 -36.18
CA GLY A 933 7.32 2.44 -36.91
C GLY A 933 6.38 3.62 -37.12
N THR A 934 5.16 3.31 -37.55
CA THR A 934 4.08 4.29 -37.69
C THR A 934 3.17 4.19 -36.47
N PHE A 935 2.77 5.31 -35.90
CA PHE A 935 1.93 5.40 -34.71
C PHE A 935 0.71 6.26 -34.99
N ASP A 936 -0.44 5.91 -34.41
CA ASP A 936 -1.61 6.78 -34.39
C ASP A 936 -1.42 7.81 -33.27
N GLY A 937 -1.22 9.08 -33.59
CA GLY A 937 -1.01 10.13 -32.60
C GLY A 937 -2.27 10.49 -31.78
N THR A 938 -3.42 9.85 -32.04
CA THR A 938 -4.63 10.00 -31.21
C THR A 938 -4.55 9.16 -29.95
N ASP A 939 -4.22 7.88 -30.08
CA ASP A 939 -4.17 6.91 -28.97
C ASP A 939 -2.75 6.42 -28.65
N GLY A 940 -1.78 6.77 -29.49
CA GLY A 940 -0.37 6.41 -29.39
C GLY A 940 -0.08 4.96 -29.76
N ARG A 941 -1.03 4.21 -30.34
CA ARG A 941 -0.80 2.81 -30.70
C ARG A 941 0.11 2.71 -31.92
N ARG A 942 0.98 1.71 -31.91
CA ARG A 942 1.74 1.34 -33.11
C ARG A 942 0.81 0.73 -34.17
N LEU A 943 0.84 1.28 -35.37
CA LEU A 943 0.07 0.79 -36.50
C LEU A 943 0.79 -0.39 -37.16
N PRO A 944 0.05 -1.41 -37.64
CA PRO A 944 0.67 -2.52 -38.37
C PRO A 944 1.40 -2.02 -39.60
N VAL A 945 2.53 -2.65 -39.91
CA VAL A 945 3.23 -2.42 -41.19
C VAL A 945 2.28 -2.85 -42.32
N PRO A 946 1.93 -1.98 -43.28
CA PRO A 946 1.09 -2.36 -44.40
C PRO A 946 1.73 -3.54 -45.16
N PRO A 947 0.99 -4.61 -45.52
CA PRO A 947 1.56 -5.70 -46.29
C PRO A 947 1.98 -5.21 -47.68
N GLY A 948 3.30 -5.15 -47.94
CA GLY A 948 3.86 -4.82 -49.26
C GLY A 948 4.94 -3.73 -49.32
N GLN A 949 5.65 -3.42 -48.24
CA GLN A 949 6.89 -2.62 -48.27
C GLN A 949 8.12 -3.45 -47.88
#